data_AF-A0A927BP42-F1
#
_entry.id   AF-A0A927BP42-F1
#
_cell.length_a   1.000
_cell.length_b   1.000
_cell.length_c   1.000
_cell.angle_alpha   90.00
_cell.angle_beta   90.00
_cell.angle_gamma   90.00
#
_symmetry.space_group_name_H-M   'P 1'
#
loop_
_entity.id
_entity.type
_entity.pdbx_description
1 polymer ?
#
loop_
_entity_poly.entity_id
_entity_poly.type
_entity_poly.pdbx_seq_one_letter_code
_entity_poly.pdbx_strand_id
1 'polypeptide(L)'
;MGAANLDAAIIDARRGAFGAEPQPRWAAECLERVLLEGQLKVRRYEAAVESCEGNAAAALTIVLEGADGQDAAARAGQDVPSEADSFAILRFEERGATTLSLVGRDARGLMYAILELTDVARHAERPLEALAAVRQRSERPANIVRSVTRLFTSEPEDKPWFYDRSFWDEYLTELATHRFNRFTLGVGTGYDYLIDRVVPDSYFCFFYPFVLAVPGYDVRVVGLAEEERALNLETLRYIAAAAETRGLDFRLGLWNHAYDYGPRATEGTHSVVGLDPHCHAAYCRDALALLLRECPGIRGLTFRVHFEGGVPEPTHQFWTVVLERVGEAEQLLEIDFHAKGVGEQLIELVGGTGKRLMLSTKYWAEHMGPAYHQASIREKEFGRAPSTGHHDAGAGGMAVTSKRSYTRYGYADFMREGRSYAIIHRIWPGTQRVLMWGDPEQAAGIGRYAGFQGSEGVEWFDPLSFKGKKGSGRAGGREVYTAERLKLGLRDWTKYCYAYRLWGRLAYNPVADPDEWRRYLRNVYGSAADACERALAQATRILPFVTLVHAPSVANNVYWPEMYTNIPLVRGSEKADNPYAASGWPANADFDMEPPYTFGNASPLDPVQVYRIDEFADDLIAGRSCGKLTPSEIADRLQTMAEQALLALEQAERLTIDSQDSEFMRLAVDVRIMAGLGRFFADKYRAGLAFAIYERAGGKRLLTETLAHYRAARDAWQAIVSASKDVYHRDLTFGHTPYSRGHWSDRIAAIDEDIEAVARIAAEREGEDTLAGERGVADWLSACDLRTRPIASHLPQASLVRGQPAVLRLTLTDRADAVATVRLFYRHVNQAESYKILVMDRRAEETVYEGVIPGAYTDSPYGLLYFFELAGPDARAWQLPGLDDTLSRQPYYVMDVVTHANKE
;
A
#
# COMPACT_ATOMS: atom_id res chain seq x y z
N MET A 1 2.09 59.59 -9.16
CA MET A 1 2.56 58.28 -9.66
C MET A 1 1.36 57.36 -9.59
N GLY A 2 0.82 56.93 -10.72
CA GLY A 2 -0.38 56.08 -10.75
C GLY A 2 -0.07 54.73 -10.10
N ALA A 3 -0.94 54.27 -9.21
CA ALA A 3 -0.84 52.93 -8.62
C ALA A 3 -0.84 51.92 -9.78
N ALA A 4 0.24 51.14 -9.89
CA ALA A 4 0.26 50.01 -10.80
C ALA A 4 -0.77 49.00 -10.26
N ASN A 5 -1.86 48.76 -11.00
CA ASN A 5 -2.82 47.71 -10.64
C ASN A 5 -2.09 46.37 -10.66
N LEU A 6 -2.01 45.71 -9.50
CA LEU A 6 -1.49 44.35 -9.38
C LEU A 6 -2.57 43.36 -9.83
N ASP A 7 -2.14 42.22 -10.38
CA ASP A 7 -3.07 41.12 -10.66
C ASP A 7 -3.40 40.40 -9.35
N ALA A 8 -2.37 40.09 -8.54
CA ALA A 8 -2.53 39.50 -7.23
C ALA A 8 -1.63 40.14 -6.15
N ALA A 9 -2.13 40.22 -4.92
CA ALA A 9 -1.35 40.57 -3.74
C ALA A 9 -1.38 39.41 -2.73
N ILE A 10 -0.22 39.02 -2.20
CA ILE A 10 -0.11 38.03 -1.11
C ILE A 10 0.27 38.77 0.17
N ILE A 11 -0.59 38.74 1.18
CA ILE A 11 -0.37 39.39 2.47
C ILE A 11 -0.10 38.31 3.50
N ASP A 12 1.15 38.21 3.96
CA ASP A 12 1.51 37.36 5.08
C ASP A 12 1.25 38.10 6.39
N ALA A 13 0.07 37.85 6.98
CA ALA A 13 -0.41 38.51 8.20
C ALA A 13 -0.05 37.72 9.48
N ARG A 14 0.72 36.64 9.36
CA ARG A 14 1.09 35.78 10.49
C ARG A 14 1.93 36.55 11.51
N ARG A 15 1.70 36.29 12.80
CA ARG A 15 2.41 36.92 13.93
C ARG A 15 2.85 35.90 14.98
N GLY A 16 3.72 36.35 15.90
CA GLY A 16 4.16 35.55 17.04
C GLY A 16 4.89 34.25 16.63
N ALA A 17 4.70 33.19 17.41
CA ALA A 17 5.30 31.88 17.13
C ALA A 17 4.87 31.32 15.76
N PHE A 18 3.61 31.50 15.38
CA PHE A 18 3.07 31.03 14.10
C PHE A 18 3.69 31.72 12.88
N GLY A 19 4.13 32.98 13.02
CA GLY A 19 4.86 33.71 11.98
C GLY A 19 6.33 33.30 11.84
N ALA A 20 6.90 32.63 12.84
CA ALA A 20 8.28 32.14 12.81
C ALA A 20 8.42 30.78 12.12
N GLU A 21 7.33 30.05 11.95
CA GLU A 21 7.29 28.73 11.33
C GLU A 21 7.65 28.80 9.82
N PRO A 22 8.60 27.97 9.34
CA PRO A 22 9.13 28.06 7.98
C PRO A 22 8.17 27.55 6.90
N GLN A 23 7.25 26.64 7.24
CA GLN A 23 6.46 25.89 6.27
C GLN A 23 5.47 26.78 5.49
N PRO A 24 4.66 27.66 6.12
CA PRO A 24 3.79 28.55 5.36
C PRO A 24 4.58 29.60 4.57
N ARG A 25 5.77 30.02 5.02
CA ARG A 25 6.64 30.93 4.26
C ARG A 25 7.09 30.26 2.96
N TRP A 26 7.62 29.04 3.05
CA TRP A 26 8.03 28.26 1.89
C TRP A 26 6.87 28.03 0.92
N ALA A 27 5.67 27.69 1.41
CA ALA A 27 4.50 27.53 0.55
C ALA A 27 4.08 28.84 -0.13
N ALA A 28 4.17 29.98 0.58
CA ALA A 28 3.88 31.30 -0.01
C ALA A 28 4.86 31.66 -1.13
N GLU A 29 6.15 31.34 -0.97
CA GLU A 29 7.17 31.50 -2.02
C GLU A 29 6.89 30.59 -3.23
N CYS A 30 6.37 29.38 -2.99
CA CYS A 30 5.92 28.49 -4.07
C CYS A 30 4.74 29.07 -4.84
N LEU A 31 3.74 29.61 -4.15
CA LEU A 31 2.60 30.27 -4.77
C LEU A 31 3.05 31.49 -5.58
N GLU A 32 3.86 32.37 -4.99
CA GLU A 32 4.39 33.57 -5.65
C GLU A 32 5.11 33.21 -6.97
N ARG A 33 5.99 32.21 -6.91
CA ARG A 33 6.70 31.71 -8.10
C ARG A 33 5.76 31.19 -9.19
N VAL A 34 4.76 30.37 -8.84
CA VAL A 34 3.79 29.85 -9.82
C VAL A 34 2.99 30.99 -10.48
N LEU A 35 2.61 32.01 -9.71
CA LEU A 35 1.88 33.16 -10.27
C LEU A 35 2.76 34.02 -11.19
N LEU A 36 4.04 34.20 -10.86
CA LEU A 36 5.00 34.89 -11.72
C LEU A 36 5.29 34.10 -13.01
N GLU A 37 5.43 32.78 -12.93
CA GLU A 37 5.53 31.89 -14.09
C GLU A 37 4.28 31.97 -14.98
N GLY A 38 3.11 32.15 -14.37
CA GLY A 38 1.84 32.46 -15.03
C GLY A 38 1.72 33.89 -15.58
N GLN A 39 2.81 34.67 -15.59
CA GLN A 39 2.90 36.05 -16.11
C GLN A 39 2.01 37.08 -15.38
N LEU A 40 1.64 36.80 -14.12
CA LEU A 40 0.87 37.74 -13.31
C LEU A 40 1.77 38.76 -12.61
N LYS A 41 1.28 39.99 -12.45
CA LYS A 41 1.92 41.03 -11.62
C LYS A 41 1.58 40.79 -10.16
N VAL A 42 2.50 40.16 -9.45
CA VAL A 42 2.35 39.79 -8.04
C VAL A 42 3.23 40.64 -7.14
N ARG A 43 2.73 40.94 -5.94
CA ARG A 43 3.55 41.49 -4.86
C ARG A 43 3.20 40.81 -3.53
N ARG A 44 4.23 40.35 -2.82
CA ARG A 44 4.12 39.84 -1.46
C ARG A 44 4.39 40.95 -0.43
N TYR A 45 3.61 40.97 0.64
CA TYR A 45 3.73 41.90 1.76
C TYR A 45 3.85 41.10 3.06
N GLU A 46 4.80 41.48 3.92
CA GLU A 46 4.95 40.93 5.28
C GLU A 46 4.50 42.00 6.28
N ALA A 47 3.19 42.15 6.46
CA ALA A 47 2.61 43.23 7.25
C ALA A 47 1.17 42.93 7.69
N ALA A 48 0.63 43.76 8.58
CA ALA A 48 -0.78 43.71 8.98
C ALA A 48 -1.68 44.00 7.77
N VAL A 49 -2.83 43.33 7.68
CA VAL A 49 -3.82 43.57 6.61
C VAL A 49 -4.18 45.07 6.54
N GLU A 50 -4.45 45.72 7.67
CA GLU A 50 -4.83 47.14 7.71
C GLU A 50 -3.72 48.07 7.23
N SER A 51 -2.45 47.67 7.40
CA SER A 51 -1.29 48.46 6.97
C SER A 51 -1.01 48.39 5.46
N CYS A 52 -1.67 47.46 4.77
CA CYS A 52 -1.60 47.28 3.33
C CYS A 52 -2.74 47.99 2.57
N GLU A 53 -3.75 48.49 3.28
CA GLU A 53 -4.90 49.19 2.69
C GLU A 53 -4.44 50.39 1.83
N GLY A 54 -4.88 50.42 0.57
CA GLY A 54 -4.50 51.42 -0.43
C GLY A 54 -3.19 51.15 -1.19
N ASN A 55 -2.25 50.37 -0.62
CA ASN A 55 -0.98 49.98 -1.27
C ASN A 55 -1.03 48.58 -1.92
N ALA A 56 -2.05 47.77 -1.61
CA ALA A 56 -2.25 46.40 -2.13
C ALA A 56 -3.45 46.30 -3.10
N ALA A 57 -3.78 47.36 -3.83
CA ALA A 57 -4.87 47.34 -4.81
C ALA A 57 -4.59 46.30 -5.91
N ALA A 58 -5.27 45.14 -5.81
CA ALA A 58 -5.15 44.00 -6.69
C ALA A 58 -6.53 43.45 -7.08
N ALA A 59 -6.61 42.76 -8.22
CA ALA A 59 -7.84 42.05 -8.60
C ALA A 59 -8.13 40.87 -7.66
N LEU A 60 -7.07 40.20 -7.18
CA LEU A 60 -7.13 39.14 -6.18
C LEU A 60 -6.20 39.46 -5.00
N THR A 61 -6.72 39.40 -3.78
CA THR A 61 -5.90 39.47 -2.56
C THR A 61 -5.92 38.12 -1.85
N ILE A 62 -4.75 37.58 -1.51
CA ILE A 62 -4.60 36.33 -0.75
C ILE A 62 -3.99 36.68 0.60
N VAL A 63 -4.72 36.43 1.68
CA VAL A 63 -4.29 36.73 3.05
C VAL A 63 -3.94 35.42 3.75
N LEU A 64 -2.74 35.35 4.31
CA LEU A 64 -2.27 34.22 5.11
C LEU A 64 -2.47 34.56 6.59
N GLU A 65 -3.49 33.98 7.20
CA GLU A 65 -3.85 34.31 8.58
C GLU A 65 -3.04 33.50 9.58
N GLY A 66 -2.67 34.14 10.69
CA GLY A 66 -2.12 33.48 11.87
C GLY A 66 -3.21 32.93 12.81
N ALA A 67 -2.87 32.80 14.10
CA ALA A 67 -3.83 32.40 15.13
C ALA A 67 -5.07 33.33 15.22
N ASP A 68 -4.96 34.57 14.75
CA ASP A 68 -6.03 35.58 14.72
C ASP A 68 -7.07 35.34 13.59
N GLY A 69 -6.82 34.36 12.70
CA GLY A 69 -7.74 34.02 11.59
C GLY A 69 -9.11 33.49 12.02
N GLN A 70 -9.32 33.20 13.31
CA GLN A 70 -10.63 32.84 13.87
C GLN A 70 -11.68 33.94 13.66
N ASP A 71 -11.27 35.21 13.70
CA ASP A 71 -12.19 36.34 13.46
C ASP A 71 -12.63 36.41 11.99
N ALA A 72 -11.71 36.12 11.06
CA ALA A 72 -12.04 36.02 9.63
C ALA A 72 -13.00 34.85 9.37
N ALA A 73 -12.75 33.71 10.01
CA ALA A 73 -13.59 32.52 9.94
C ALA A 73 -15.01 32.80 10.46
N ALA A 74 -15.13 33.44 11.62
CA ALA A 74 -16.40 33.88 12.19
C ALA A 74 -17.16 34.85 11.27
N ARG A 75 -16.48 35.83 10.67
CA ARG A 75 -17.08 36.77 9.70
C ARG A 75 -17.60 36.06 8.44
N ALA A 76 -16.91 35.01 8.01
CA ALA A 76 -17.29 34.20 6.86
C ALA A 76 -18.39 33.16 7.18
N GLY A 77 -18.81 33.06 8.46
CA GLY A 77 -19.77 32.06 8.90
C GLY A 77 -19.26 30.63 8.76
N GLN A 78 -17.96 30.41 8.91
CA GLN A 78 -17.33 29.11 8.73
C GLN A 78 -16.31 28.82 9.83
N ASP A 79 -16.32 27.59 10.33
CA ASP A 79 -15.38 27.14 11.34
C ASP A 79 -14.08 26.61 10.72
N VAL A 80 -12.97 26.80 11.42
CA VAL A 80 -11.73 26.07 11.19
C VAL A 80 -11.74 24.83 12.08
N PRO A 81 -11.70 23.60 11.53
CA PRO A 81 -11.72 22.40 12.33
C PRO A 81 -10.58 22.36 13.37
N SER A 82 -10.84 21.71 14.50
CA SER A 82 -9.94 21.69 15.66
C SER A 82 -8.75 20.75 15.50
N GLU A 83 -8.90 19.77 14.61
CA GLU A 83 -7.95 18.71 14.31
C GLU A 83 -6.67 19.28 13.70
N ALA A 84 -5.49 18.76 14.09
CA ALA A 84 -4.21 19.15 13.50
C ALA A 84 -4.22 18.99 11.98
N ASP A 85 -3.40 19.76 11.28
CA ASP A 85 -3.31 19.83 9.82
C ASP A 85 -4.58 20.36 9.11
N SER A 86 -5.62 20.77 9.84
CA SER A 86 -6.86 21.31 9.24
C SER A 86 -6.72 22.76 8.78
N PHE A 87 -7.54 23.16 7.81
CA PHE A 87 -7.55 24.52 7.30
C PHE A 87 -8.92 24.96 6.77
N ALA A 88 -9.08 26.26 6.55
CA ALA A 88 -10.18 26.87 5.84
C ALA A 88 -9.67 27.85 4.78
N ILE A 89 -10.38 27.89 3.64
CA ILE A 89 -10.25 28.90 2.60
C ILE A 89 -11.53 29.71 2.66
N LEU A 90 -11.41 30.99 3.00
CA LEU A 90 -12.53 31.91 3.17
C LEU A 90 -12.58 32.88 1.99
N ARG A 91 -13.77 33.23 1.52
CA ARG A 91 -13.95 34.09 0.34
C ARG A 91 -14.75 35.33 0.68
N PHE A 92 -14.22 36.48 0.30
CA PHE A 92 -14.91 37.77 0.40
C PHE A 92 -14.90 38.48 -0.96
N GLU A 93 -16.00 39.16 -1.29
CA GLU A 93 -16.12 39.97 -2.50
C GLU A 93 -16.47 41.41 -2.11
N GLU A 94 -15.60 42.35 -2.47
CA GLU A 94 -15.81 43.77 -2.23
C GLU A 94 -15.47 44.59 -3.47
N ARG A 95 -16.42 45.39 -3.96
CA ARG A 95 -16.23 46.35 -5.07
C ARG A 95 -15.58 45.75 -6.34
N GLY A 96 -15.82 44.47 -6.61
CA GLY A 96 -15.29 43.76 -7.78
C GLY A 96 -13.91 43.12 -7.59
N ALA A 97 -13.31 43.21 -6.41
CA ALA A 97 -12.09 42.49 -6.03
C ALA A 97 -12.44 41.26 -5.18
N THR A 98 -11.72 40.16 -5.40
CA THR A 98 -11.85 38.93 -4.60
C THR A 98 -10.76 38.90 -3.54
N THR A 99 -11.13 38.57 -2.30
CA THR A 99 -10.16 38.25 -1.23
C THR A 99 -10.32 36.80 -0.81
N LEU A 100 -9.23 36.05 -0.82
CA LEU A 100 -9.13 34.71 -0.25
C LEU A 100 -8.32 34.80 1.05
N SER A 101 -8.96 34.52 2.19
CA SER A 101 -8.26 34.44 3.48
C SER A 101 -8.05 32.97 3.83
N LEU A 102 -6.78 32.58 4.02
CA LEU A 102 -6.35 31.22 4.29
C LEU A 102 -6.05 31.09 5.78
N VAL A 103 -6.77 30.19 6.46
CA VAL A 103 -6.63 29.97 7.90
C VAL A 103 -6.22 28.52 8.15
N GLY A 104 -5.10 28.30 8.83
CA GLY A 104 -4.68 26.98 9.28
C GLY A 104 -4.90 26.80 10.78
N ARG A 105 -5.25 25.58 11.21
CA ARG A 105 -5.26 25.23 12.64
C ARG A 105 -3.87 25.30 13.26
N ASP A 106 -2.88 24.92 12.47
CA ASP A 106 -1.44 24.96 12.73
C ASP A 106 -0.68 25.36 11.45
N ALA A 107 0.65 25.41 11.52
CA ALA A 107 1.49 25.80 10.39
C ALA A 107 1.33 24.85 9.18
N ARG A 108 1.12 23.55 9.42
CA ARG A 108 0.96 22.57 8.35
C ARG A 108 -0.39 22.72 7.66
N GLY A 109 -1.45 22.96 8.41
CA GLY A 109 -2.78 23.26 7.87
C GLY A 109 -2.76 24.51 6.98
N LEU A 110 -2.13 25.61 7.43
CA LEU A 110 -2.00 26.80 6.59
C LEU A 110 -1.16 26.53 5.33
N MET A 111 -0.06 25.80 5.47
CA MET A 111 0.75 25.35 4.34
C MET A 111 -0.11 24.59 3.31
N TYR A 112 -0.99 23.67 3.75
CA TYR A 112 -1.89 22.94 2.86
C TYR A 112 -2.88 23.85 2.13
N ALA A 113 -3.45 24.86 2.81
CA ALA A 113 -4.32 25.84 2.15
C ALA A 113 -3.59 26.62 1.05
N ILE A 114 -2.34 27.02 1.29
CA ILE A 114 -1.51 27.74 0.30
C ILE A 114 -1.14 26.83 -0.86
N LEU A 115 -0.74 25.58 -0.59
CA LEU A 115 -0.39 24.60 -1.61
C LEU A 115 -1.61 24.18 -2.44
N GLU A 116 -2.81 24.19 -1.88
CA GLU A 116 -4.06 24.01 -2.65
C GLU A 116 -4.24 25.11 -3.70
N LEU A 117 -4.07 26.39 -3.31
CA LEU A 117 -4.11 27.49 -4.28
C LEU A 117 -2.97 27.41 -5.29
N THR A 118 -1.79 27.00 -4.85
CA THR A 118 -0.63 26.79 -5.73
C THR A 118 -0.93 25.73 -6.79
N ASP A 119 -1.56 24.63 -6.40
CA ASP A 119 -1.98 23.54 -7.29
C ASP A 119 -3.06 23.99 -8.28
N VAL A 120 -4.06 24.77 -7.82
CA VAL A 120 -5.08 25.39 -8.69
C VAL A 120 -4.43 26.29 -9.74
N ALA A 121 -3.53 27.18 -9.33
CA ALA A 121 -2.85 28.11 -10.23
C ALA A 121 -1.95 27.37 -11.23
N ARG A 122 -1.21 26.34 -10.80
CA ARG A 122 -0.27 25.58 -11.63
C ARG A 122 -0.95 24.84 -12.78
N HIS A 123 -2.17 24.36 -12.57
CA HIS A 123 -2.90 23.54 -13.56
C HIS A 123 -4.00 24.30 -14.31
N ALA A 124 -4.10 25.62 -14.11
CA ALA A 124 -5.07 26.47 -14.81
C ALA A 124 -4.44 27.17 -16.02
N GLU A 125 -5.17 27.22 -17.14
CA GLU A 125 -4.78 28.04 -18.29
C GLU A 125 -4.83 29.56 -17.96
N ARG A 126 -5.74 29.96 -17.06
CA ARG A 126 -5.92 31.34 -16.59
C ARG A 126 -5.85 31.38 -15.07
N PRO A 127 -4.63 31.41 -14.47
CA PRO A 127 -4.45 31.24 -13.02
C PRO A 127 -5.22 32.25 -12.17
N LEU A 128 -5.27 33.52 -12.57
CA LEU A 128 -5.98 34.56 -11.83
C LEU A 128 -7.49 34.28 -11.74
N GLU A 129 -8.10 33.82 -12.83
CA GLU A 129 -9.54 33.51 -12.87
C GLU A 129 -9.85 32.24 -12.10
N ALA A 130 -9.00 31.21 -12.21
CA ALA A 130 -9.16 29.96 -11.47
C ALA A 130 -9.09 30.19 -9.96
N LEU A 131 -8.11 30.99 -9.50
CA LEU A 131 -8.00 31.39 -8.10
C LEU A 131 -9.19 32.24 -7.66
N ALA A 132 -9.58 33.23 -8.47
CA ALA A 132 -10.76 34.04 -8.20
C ALA A 132 -12.07 33.24 -8.24
N ALA A 133 -12.09 32.00 -8.72
CA ALA A 133 -13.26 31.11 -8.67
C ALA A 133 -13.24 30.11 -7.50
N VAL A 134 -12.15 30.07 -6.71
CA VAL A 134 -12.05 29.18 -5.55
C VAL A 134 -13.18 29.49 -4.58
N ARG A 135 -13.91 28.43 -4.24
CA ARG A 135 -15.03 28.48 -3.30
C ARG A 135 -14.53 28.38 -1.87
N GLN A 136 -15.25 29.06 -1.01
CA GLN A 136 -15.04 28.96 0.42
C GLN A 136 -15.31 27.52 0.92
N ARG A 137 -14.41 26.97 1.74
CA ARG A 137 -14.48 25.61 2.30
C ARG A 137 -13.58 25.41 3.52
N SER A 138 -13.88 24.41 4.32
CA SER A 138 -13.02 23.92 5.41
C SER A 138 -12.71 22.46 5.21
N GLU A 139 -11.50 22.05 5.53
CA GLU A 139 -11.05 20.67 5.39
C GLU A 139 -10.31 20.20 6.65
N ARG A 140 -10.45 18.90 6.92
CA ARG A 140 -9.79 18.20 8.04
C ARG A 140 -9.27 16.84 7.60
N PRO A 141 -8.19 16.31 8.20
CA PRO A 141 -7.68 14.99 7.87
C PRO A 141 -8.59 13.87 8.43
N ALA A 142 -8.80 12.83 7.63
CA ALA A 142 -9.40 11.56 8.05
C ALA A 142 -8.39 10.65 8.75
N ASN A 143 -7.10 10.80 8.45
CA ASN A 143 -6.00 10.02 9.04
C ASN A 143 -4.96 10.96 9.63
N ILE A 144 -4.51 10.67 10.86
CA ILE A 144 -3.46 11.43 11.56
C ILE A 144 -2.12 11.29 10.83
N VAL A 145 -1.80 10.08 10.35
CA VAL A 145 -0.55 9.78 9.65
C VAL A 145 -0.80 9.45 8.18
N ARG A 146 -0.12 10.18 7.30
CA ARG A 146 -0.12 9.97 5.86
C ARG A 146 1.33 9.97 5.40
N SER A 147 1.88 8.78 5.14
CA SER A 147 3.33 8.63 5.00
C SER A 147 3.78 7.90 3.74
N VAL A 148 4.98 8.24 3.27
CA VAL A 148 5.70 7.49 2.23
C VAL A 148 7.08 7.10 2.76
N THR A 149 7.48 5.85 2.51
CA THR A 149 8.83 5.34 2.71
C THR A 149 9.55 5.18 1.38
N ARG A 150 10.68 5.86 1.18
CA ARG A 150 11.62 5.58 0.08
C ARG A 150 12.79 4.76 0.58
N LEU A 151 13.14 3.71 -0.16
CA LEU A 151 14.20 2.78 0.21
C LEU A 151 15.52 3.08 -0.50
N PHE A 152 16.62 3.01 0.25
CA PHE A 152 17.96 2.80 -0.29
C PHE A 152 18.31 1.32 -0.16
N THR A 153 18.37 0.61 -1.28
CA THR A 153 18.60 -0.86 -1.33
C THR A 153 19.76 -1.28 -2.21
N SER A 154 20.25 -0.39 -3.07
CA SER A 154 21.26 -0.71 -4.08
C SER A 154 22.18 0.48 -4.31
N GLU A 155 23.45 0.38 -3.92
CA GLU A 155 24.43 1.45 -4.14
C GLU A 155 24.43 2.00 -5.59
N PRO A 156 24.59 1.20 -6.65
CA PRO A 156 24.69 1.73 -8.01
C PRO A 156 23.39 2.36 -8.54
N GLU A 157 22.24 2.05 -7.95
CA GLU A 157 20.94 2.57 -8.38
C GLU A 157 20.44 3.73 -7.52
N ASP A 158 20.82 3.74 -6.24
CA ASP A 158 20.23 4.64 -5.25
C ASP A 158 21.14 5.80 -4.85
N LYS A 159 22.46 5.60 -4.87
CA LYS A 159 23.45 6.65 -4.56
C LYS A 159 23.32 7.90 -5.43
N PRO A 160 23.02 7.82 -6.75
CA PRO A 160 22.86 9.01 -7.58
C PRO A 160 21.74 9.96 -7.13
N TRP A 161 20.54 9.45 -6.80
CA TRP A 161 19.46 10.31 -6.30
C TRP A 161 19.64 10.67 -4.83
N PHE A 162 20.29 9.81 -4.03
CA PHE A 162 20.56 10.10 -2.63
C PHE A 162 21.40 11.38 -2.47
N TYR A 163 22.43 11.57 -3.29
CA TYR A 163 23.27 12.78 -3.25
C TYR A 163 22.72 13.98 -4.05
N ASP A 164 21.66 13.82 -4.82
CA ASP A 164 21.08 14.93 -5.61
C ASP A 164 20.13 15.77 -4.74
N ARG A 165 20.56 16.98 -4.38
CA ARG A 165 19.74 17.92 -3.60
C ARG A 165 18.48 18.37 -4.35
N SER A 166 18.58 18.57 -5.66
CA SER A 166 17.43 18.98 -6.48
C SER A 166 16.38 17.87 -6.56
N PHE A 167 16.81 16.60 -6.61
CA PHE A 167 15.90 15.47 -6.47
C PHE A 167 15.08 15.55 -5.18
N TRP A 168 15.74 15.76 -4.03
CA TRP A 168 15.05 15.84 -2.75
C TRP A 168 14.12 17.05 -2.66
N ASP A 169 14.55 18.19 -3.19
CA ASP A 169 13.74 19.39 -3.22
C ASP A 169 12.46 19.20 -4.05
N GLU A 170 12.55 18.56 -5.21
CA GLU A 170 11.41 18.26 -6.07
C GLU A 170 10.51 17.20 -5.44
N TYR A 171 11.07 16.06 -5.02
CA TYR A 171 10.33 14.91 -4.50
C TYR A 171 9.57 15.22 -3.21
N LEU A 172 10.21 15.87 -2.24
CA LEU A 172 9.56 16.24 -0.99
C LEU A 172 8.49 17.32 -1.22
N THR A 173 8.65 18.19 -2.23
CA THR A 173 7.62 19.16 -2.62
C THR A 173 6.39 18.46 -3.18
N GLU A 174 6.55 17.42 -4.00
CA GLU A 174 5.45 16.60 -4.50
C GLU A 174 4.65 16.00 -3.33
N LEU A 175 5.34 15.41 -2.35
CA LEU A 175 4.68 14.81 -1.18
C LEU A 175 3.93 15.87 -0.34
N ALA A 176 4.54 17.01 -0.07
CA ALA A 176 3.90 18.08 0.70
C ALA A 176 2.68 18.68 -0.03
N THR A 177 2.77 18.85 -1.36
CA THR A 177 1.67 19.33 -2.20
C THR A 177 0.43 18.44 -2.10
N HIS A 178 0.64 17.13 -1.93
CA HIS A 178 -0.44 16.14 -1.80
C HIS A 178 -0.74 15.77 -0.35
N ARG A 179 -0.34 16.61 0.60
CA ARG A 179 -0.72 16.54 2.01
C ARG A 179 -0.24 15.29 2.74
N PHE A 180 0.86 14.69 2.29
CA PHE A 180 1.65 13.82 3.17
C PHE A 180 2.19 14.66 4.34
N ASN A 181 2.32 14.06 5.51
CA ASN A 181 2.86 14.74 6.70
C ASN A 181 4.05 14.00 7.34
N ARG A 182 4.43 12.85 6.77
CA ARG A 182 5.55 12.04 7.26
C ARG A 182 6.30 11.42 6.09
N PHE A 183 7.62 11.53 6.10
CA PHE A 183 8.49 10.88 5.13
C PHE A 183 9.52 10.01 5.84
N THR A 184 9.67 8.77 5.39
CA THR A 184 10.63 7.81 5.93
C THR A 184 11.70 7.50 4.89
N LEU A 185 12.97 7.76 5.20
CA LEU A 185 14.10 7.19 4.46
C LEU A 185 14.44 5.82 5.07
N GLY A 186 14.21 4.74 4.34
CA GLY A 186 14.51 3.39 4.78
C GLY A 186 15.86 2.89 4.26
N VAL A 187 16.71 2.41 5.17
CA VAL A 187 18.00 1.76 4.90
C VAL A 187 18.02 0.38 5.56
N GLY A 188 18.95 -0.50 5.20
CA GLY A 188 19.02 -1.85 5.78
C GLY A 188 18.12 -2.91 5.13
N THR A 189 17.43 -2.58 4.04
CA THR A 189 16.48 -3.50 3.36
C THR A 189 17.09 -4.24 2.17
N GLY A 190 18.39 -4.10 1.92
CA GLY A 190 19.09 -4.78 0.83
C GLY A 190 19.08 -6.31 0.96
N TYR A 191 19.20 -6.83 2.19
CA TYR A 191 19.29 -8.26 2.49
C TYR A 191 18.56 -8.63 3.78
N ASP A 192 18.10 -9.87 3.84
CA ASP A 192 17.44 -10.47 5.00
C ASP A 192 18.44 -11.36 5.76
N TYR A 193 18.84 -10.95 6.97
CA TYR A 193 19.85 -11.64 7.77
C TYR A 193 19.45 -13.09 8.07
N LEU A 194 20.41 -14.02 7.98
CA LEU A 194 20.26 -15.49 8.04
C LEU A 194 19.42 -16.15 6.92
N ILE A 195 18.69 -15.37 6.12
CA ILE A 195 17.94 -15.88 4.96
C ILE A 195 18.82 -15.85 3.72
N ASP A 196 19.43 -14.69 3.44
CA ASP A 196 20.29 -14.49 2.28
C ASP A 196 21.71 -14.94 2.61
N ARG A 197 22.25 -15.89 1.83
CA ARG A 197 23.57 -16.51 2.08
C ARG A 197 24.71 -15.84 1.31
N VAL A 198 24.40 -14.93 0.39
CA VAL A 198 25.35 -14.21 -0.47
C VAL A 198 25.01 -12.72 -0.41
N VAL A 199 25.98 -11.91 -0.02
CA VAL A 199 25.85 -10.45 0.15
C VAL A 199 27.00 -9.76 -0.58
N PRO A 200 26.87 -9.50 -1.90
CA PRO A 200 27.95 -8.95 -2.72
C PRO A 200 28.28 -7.48 -2.42
N ASP A 201 27.31 -6.73 -1.90
CA ASP A 201 27.48 -5.35 -1.45
C ASP A 201 26.57 -5.13 -0.23
N SER A 202 27.12 -4.53 0.82
CA SER A 202 26.41 -4.26 2.08
C SER A 202 26.25 -2.77 2.37
N TYR A 203 26.42 -1.90 1.36
CA TYR A 203 26.27 -0.45 1.52
C TYR A 203 24.93 -0.09 2.19
N PHE A 204 24.99 0.70 3.27
CA PHE A 204 23.85 1.07 4.12
C PHE A 204 23.03 -0.09 4.70
N CYS A 205 23.53 -1.34 4.68
CA CYS A 205 22.87 -2.43 5.38
C CYS A 205 22.95 -2.21 6.89
N PHE A 206 24.15 -2.01 7.42
CA PHE A 206 24.36 -1.57 8.80
C PHE A 206 24.75 -0.11 8.84
N PHE A 207 23.76 0.77 8.97
CA PHE A 207 23.88 2.19 8.60
C PHE A 207 24.91 2.99 9.40
N TYR A 208 25.02 2.79 10.72
CA TYR A 208 25.81 3.66 11.60
C TYR A 208 27.26 3.93 11.14
N PRO A 209 28.10 2.92 10.85
CA PRO A 209 29.49 3.15 10.44
C PRO A 209 29.64 3.84 9.06
N PHE A 210 28.58 3.91 8.25
CA PHE A 210 28.61 4.64 6.98
C PHE A 210 28.39 6.15 7.12
N VAL A 211 27.90 6.60 8.28
CA VAL A 211 27.63 8.02 8.57
C VAL A 211 28.40 8.56 9.77
N LEU A 212 28.93 7.70 10.64
CA LEU A 212 29.54 8.11 11.91
C LEU A 212 30.86 7.40 12.21
N ALA A 213 31.79 8.16 12.78
CA ALA A 213 32.89 7.61 13.57
C ALA A 213 32.49 7.71 15.06
N VAL A 214 32.20 6.58 15.70
CA VAL A 214 31.65 6.54 17.06
C VAL A 214 32.79 6.56 18.08
N PRO A 215 32.87 7.56 18.99
CA PRO A 215 33.95 7.64 19.97
C PRO A 215 34.01 6.40 20.87
N GLY A 216 35.23 5.90 21.12
CA GLY A 216 35.47 4.74 21.97
C GLY A 216 35.44 3.38 21.24
N TYR A 217 35.16 3.38 19.94
CA TYR A 217 35.09 2.17 19.11
C TYR A 217 36.01 2.30 17.89
N ASP A 218 36.82 1.28 17.60
CA ASP A 218 37.63 1.19 16.37
C ASP A 218 36.83 0.49 15.25
N VAL A 219 35.65 1.02 14.95
CA VAL A 219 34.74 0.45 13.95
C VAL A 219 34.88 1.19 12.64
N ARG A 220 35.09 0.45 11.55
CA ARG A 220 35.21 1.02 10.19
C ARG A 220 34.58 0.12 9.13
N VAL A 221 34.16 0.74 8.04
CA VAL A 221 33.72 0.06 6.81
C VAL A 221 34.93 -0.06 5.89
N VAL A 222 35.26 -1.27 5.46
CA VAL A 222 36.36 -1.51 4.52
C VAL A 222 36.02 -0.88 3.16
N GLY A 223 36.90 -0.01 2.67
CA GLY A 223 36.73 0.66 1.37
C GLY A 223 35.96 1.97 1.40
N LEU A 224 35.40 2.39 2.56
CA LEU A 224 34.69 3.66 2.69
C LEU A 224 35.66 4.79 3.05
N ALA A 225 35.71 5.84 2.23
CA ALA A 225 36.53 7.04 2.50
C ALA A 225 35.93 7.90 3.63
N GLU A 226 36.75 8.65 4.36
CA GLU A 226 36.26 9.54 5.42
C GLU A 226 35.41 10.68 4.86
N GLU A 227 35.78 11.19 3.68
CA GLU A 227 35.05 12.22 2.95
C GLU A 227 33.66 11.73 2.54
N GLU A 228 33.56 10.46 2.15
CA GLU A 228 32.29 9.86 1.78
C GLU A 228 31.38 9.65 3.00
N ARG A 229 31.95 9.20 4.13
CA ARG A 229 31.22 9.10 5.40
C ARG A 229 30.68 10.46 5.85
N ALA A 230 31.48 11.52 5.70
CA ALA A 230 31.06 12.89 6.00
C ALA A 230 29.93 13.36 5.06
N LEU A 231 30.06 13.09 3.75
CA LEU A 231 29.04 13.41 2.76
C LEU A 231 27.72 12.67 3.03
N ASN A 232 27.76 11.38 3.40
CA ASN A 232 26.56 10.63 3.78
C ASN A 232 25.79 11.30 4.94
N LEU A 233 26.51 11.75 5.97
CA LEU A 233 25.91 12.45 7.10
C LEU A 233 25.37 13.83 6.71
N GLU A 234 26.10 14.58 5.88
CA GLU A 234 25.64 15.88 5.34
C GLU A 234 24.35 15.71 4.52
N THR A 235 24.29 14.72 3.65
CA THR A 235 23.11 14.40 2.85
C THR A 235 21.93 14.03 3.74
N LEU A 236 22.12 13.18 4.76
CA LEU A 236 21.06 12.83 5.71
C LEU A 236 20.50 14.08 6.42
N ARG A 237 21.37 14.99 6.87
CA ARG A 237 20.97 16.27 7.50
C ARG A 237 20.18 17.15 6.54
N TYR A 238 20.62 17.24 5.29
CA TYR A 238 19.92 18.01 4.27
C TYR A 238 18.51 17.46 4.01
N ILE A 239 18.35 16.14 3.86
CA ILE A 239 17.04 15.50 3.67
C ILE A 239 16.11 15.83 4.83
N ALA A 240 16.61 15.72 6.07
CA ALA A 240 15.82 16.01 7.26
C ALA A 240 15.35 17.47 7.31
N ALA A 241 16.23 18.43 7.03
CA ALA A 241 15.88 19.86 6.99
C ALA A 241 14.94 20.21 5.83
N ALA A 242 15.14 19.58 4.66
CA ALA A 242 14.29 19.76 3.49
C ALA A 242 12.87 19.23 3.72
N ALA A 243 12.73 18.13 4.47
CA ALA A 243 11.45 17.57 4.88
C ALA A 243 10.73 18.49 5.89
N GLU A 244 11.44 18.98 6.91
CA GLU A 244 10.88 19.89 7.92
C GLU A 244 10.34 21.19 7.30
N THR A 245 11.10 21.79 6.38
CA THR A 245 10.69 23.01 5.65
C THR A 245 9.37 22.80 4.88
N ARG A 246 9.09 21.56 4.49
CA ARG A 246 7.90 21.15 3.72
C ARG A 246 6.81 20.53 4.60
N GLY A 247 6.92 20.69 5.92
CA GLY A 247 5.95 20.17 6.88
C GLY A 247 5.90 18.65 6.98
N LEU A 248 6.95 17.94 6.54
CA LEU A 248 7.05 16.48 6.64
C LEU A 248 7.88 16.10 7.87
N ASP A 249 7.30 15.28 8.75
CA ASP A 249 8.05 14.67 9.85
C ASP A 249 9.05 13.67 9.27
N PHE A 250 10.34 13.99 9.32
CA PHE A 250 11.39 13.10 8.85
C PHE A 250 11.60 11.93 9.79
N ARG A 251 11.55 10.73 9.23
CA ARG A 251 11.79 9.45 9.91
C ARG A 251 12.94 8.71 9.25
N LEU A 252 13.70 7.99 10.07
CA LEU A 252 14.77 7.11 9.59
C LEU A 252 14.41 5.66 9.90
N GLY A 253 14.29 4.84 8.86
CA GLY A 253 14.04 3.41 8.96
C GLY A 253 15.35 2.62 8.98
N LEU A 254 15.67 1.99 10.10
CA LEU A 254 16.84 1.16 10.32
C LEU A 254 16.43 -0.32 10.32
N TRP A 255 16.45 -0.94 9.14
CA TRP A 255 15.95 -2.30 8.94
C TRP A 255 16.97 -3.41 9.19
N ASN A 256 18.24 -3.06 9.42
CA ASN A 256 19.28 -4.04 9.72
C ASN A 256 20.33 -3.51 10.71
N HIS A 257 20.74 -4.39 11.61
CA HIS A 257 21.77 -4.21 12.62
C HIS A 257 22.89 -5.25 12.47
N ALA A 258 22.87 -6.10 11.43
CA ALA A 258 23.91 -7.09 11.23
C ALA A 258 25.23 -6.44 10.78
N TYR A 259 26.28 -6.53 11.60
CA TYR A 259 27.64 -6.16 11.20
C TYR A 259 28.37 -7.28 10.44
N ASP A 260 27.91 -8.53 10.57
CA ASP A 260 28.46 -9.72 9.93
C ASP A 260 27.31 -10.59 9.40
N TYR A 261 27.34 -10.94 8.11
CA TYR A 261 26.36 -11.82 7.44
C TYR A 261 26.82 -13.29 7.38
N GLY A 262 27.92 -13.63 8.04
CA GLY A 262 28.41 -14.99 8.24
C GLY A 262 29.41 -15.47 7.18
N PRO A 263 30.04 -16.63 7.41
CA PRO A 263 31.23 -17.07 6.66
C PRO A 263 30.96 -17.52 5.22
N ARG A 264 29.68 -17.60 4.81
CA ARG A 264 29.29 -17.87 3.41
C ARG A 264 29.04 -16.59 2.61
N ALA A 265 28.97 -15.43 3.26
CA ALA A 265 29.00 -14.13 2.60
C ALA A 265 30.45 -13.83 2.20
N THR A 266 30.97 -14.58 1.23
CA THR A 266 32.42 -14.72 1.02
C THR A 266 33.08 -13.60 0.23
N GLU A 267 32.35 -12.67 -0.40
CA GLU A 267 32.93 -11.73 -1.37
C GLU A 267 32.13 -10.41 -1.45
N GLY A 268 31.95 -9.72 -0.31
CA GLY A 268 31.20 -8.46 -0.25
C GLY A 268 32.09 -7.22 -0.16
N THR A 269 31.77 -6.17 -0.91
CA THR A 269 32.29 -4.82 -0.62
C THR A 269 31.67 -4.29 0.67
N HIS A 270 32.36 -3.33 1.32
CA HIS A 270 31.85 -2.62 2.50
C HIS A 270 31.69 -3.45 3.79
N SER A 271 32.56 -4.44 4.02
CA SER A 271 32.54 -5.20 5.29
C SER A 271 32.82 -4.30 6.50
N VAL A 272 32.12 -4.56 7.61
CA VAL A 272 32.28 -3.82 8.87
C VAL A 272 33.25 -4.57 9.78
N VAL A 273 34.31 -3.90 10.22
CA VAL A 273 35.31 -4.47 11.15
C VAL A 273 35.34 -3.68 12.46
N GLY A 274 35.84 -4.31 13.53
CA GLY A 274 35.92 -3.71 14.87
C GLY A 274 34.73 -4.01 15.79
N LEU A 275 33.82 -4.90 15.35
CA LEU A 275 32.67 -5.37 16.14
C LEU A 275 32.71 -6.88 16.34
N ASP A 276 32.20 -7.30 17.49
CA ASP A 276 31.94 -8.68 17.86
C ASP A 276 30.69 -8.75 18.76
N PRO A 277 30.18 -9.94 19.12
CA PRO A 277 28.94 -10.06 19.89
C PRO A 277 28.97 -9.38 21.28
N HIS A 278 30.14 -9.15 21.87
CA HIS A 278 30.27 -8.53 23.20
C HIS A 278 30.06 -7.02 23.16
N CYS A 279 30.44 -6.35 22.06
CA CYS A 279 30.35 -4.89 21.94
C CYS A 279 29.23 -4.42 20.99
N HIS A 280 28.63 -5.31 20.21
CA HIS A 280 27.65 -4.97 19.17
C HIS A 280 26.48 -4.11 19.69
N ALA A 281 25.76 -4.55 20.72
CA ALA A 281 24.59 -3.81 21.22
C ALA A 281 24.98 -2.45 21.84
N ALA A 282 26.12 -2.40 22.55
CA ALA A 282 26.64 -1.16 23.14
C ALA A 282 27.08 -0.15 22.06
N TYR A 283 27.72 -0.64 20.98
CA TYR A 283 28.04 0.19 19.82
C TYR A 283 26.76 0.77 19.20
N CYS A 284 25.75 -0.06 18.94
CA CYS A 284 24.48 0.40 18.38
C CYS A 284 23.80 1.46 19.26
N ARG A 285 23.80 1.29 20.59
CA ARG A 285 23.31 2.29 21.55
C ARG A 285 24.02 3.63 21.40
N ASP A 286 25.36 3.62 21.45
CA ASP A 286 26.15 4.86 21.43
C ASP A 286 26.14 5.52 20.05
N ALA A 287 26.10 4.71 18.98
CA ALA A 287 25.96 5.17 17.61
C ALA A 287 24.59 5.81 17.36
N LEU A 288 23.50 5.22 17.89
CA LEU A 288 22.16 5.77 17.77
C LEU A 288 22.04 7.10 18.51
N ALA A 289 22.56 7.18 19.75
CA ALA A 289 22.58 8.42 20.52
C ALA A 289 23.38 9.52 19.81
N LEU A 290 24.54 9.17 19.24
CA LEU A 290 25.35 10.07 18.43
C LEU A 290 24.59 10.52 17.18
N LEU A 291 23.95 9.60 16.45
CA LEU A 291 23.20 9.91 15.22
C LEU A 291 22.09 10.93 15.48
N LEU A 292 21.31 10.73 16.54
CA LEU A 292 20.22 11.64 16.90
C LEU A 292 20.72 13.04 17.27
N ARG A 293 21.89 13.13 17.91
CA ARG A 293 22.54 14.40 18.21
C ARG A 293 23.07 15.09 16.95
N GLU A 294 23.72 14.33 16.07
CA GLU A 294 24.30 14.87 14.85
C GLU A 294 23.23 15.22 13.80
N CYS A 295 22.07 14.58 13.82
CA CYS A 295 20.94 14.85 12.91
C CYS A 295 19.65 15.10 13.71
N PRO A 296 19.47 16.29 14.31
CA PRO A 296 18.31 16.60 15.14
C PRO A 296 17.00 16.69 14.35
N GLY A 297 17.04 16.74 13.02
CA GLY A 297 15.84 16.67 12.18
C GLY A 297 15.16 15.29 12.17
N ILE A 298 15.79 14.24 12.74
CA ILE A 298 15.14 12.92 12.90
C ILE A 298 14.09 13.02 14.01
N ARG A 299 12.81 13.00 13.62
CA ARG A 299 11.66 13.08 14.55
C ARG A 299 11.14 11.71 14.97
N GLY A 300 11.55 10.64 14.31
CA GLY A 300 11.23 9.28 14.71
C GLY A 300 12.03 8.21 13.97
N LEU A 301 12.00 7.00 14.53
CA LEU A 301 12.78 5.86 14.06
C LEU A 301 11.87 4.69 13.77
N THR A 302 12.13 3.95 12.68
CA THR A 302 11.49 2.66 12.40
C THR A 302 12.52 1.55 12.50
N PHE A 303 12.19 0.46 13.20
CA PHE A 303 13.08 -0.71 13.37
C PHE A 303 12.44 -2.00 12.87
N ARG A 304 13.24 -2.83 12.20
CA ARG A 304 12.94 -4.26 12.03
C ARG A 304 13.54 -5.02 13.22
N VAL A 305 12.68 -5.40 14.15
CA VAL A 305 13.11 -5.81 15.51
C VAL A 305 13.41 -7.30 15.69
N HIS A 306 13.18 -8.12 14.66
CA HIS A 306 13.41 -9.57 14.70
C HIS A 306 14.66 -9.97 13.91
N PHE A 307 14.99 -11.26 13.93
CA PHE A 307 16.25 -11.81 13.43
C PHE A 307 16.63 -11.39 12.00
N GLU A 308 15.69 -11.30 11.05
CA GLU A 308 15.99 -10.86 9.67
C GLU A 308 16.65 -9.46 9.62
N GLY A 309 16.47 -8.65 10.66
CA GLY A 309 17.14 -7.37 10.86
C GLY A 309 18.50 -7.45 11.55
N GLY A 310 19.15 -8.61 11.64
CA GLY A 310 20.46 -8.73 12.30
C GLY A 310 20.39 -8.72 13.83
N VAL A 311 19.20 -8.89 14.40
CA VAL A 311 18.96 -8.82 15.84
C VAL A 311 19.09 -10.23 16.45
N PRO A 312 19.97 -10.44 17.46
CA PRO A 312 20.06 -11.72 18.14
C PRO A 312 18.81 -12.00 18.99
N GLU A 313 18.40 -13.27 19.08
CA GLU A 313 17.34 -13.70 19.99
C GLU A 313 17.90 -14.08 21.39
N PRO A 314 17.18 -13.80 22.49
CA PRO A 314 15.88 -13.12 22.55
C PRO A 314 15.98 -11.62 22.24
N THR A 315 15.15 -11.15 21.30
CA THR A 315 15.27 -9.79 20.71
C THR A 315 15.18 -8.68 21.74
N HIS A 316 14.37 -8.82 22.79
CA HIS A 316 14.21 -7.82 23.84
C HIS A 316 15.53 -7.49 24.56
N GLN A 317 16.47 -8.43 24.68
CA GLN A 317 17.75 -8.20 25.37
C GLN A 317 18.64 -7.24 24.58
N PHE A 318 18.70 -7.42 23.25
CA PHE A 318 19.43 -6.52 22.37
C PHE A 318 18.83 -5.12 22.37
N TRP A 319 17.51 -5.03 22.20
CA TRP A 319 16.81 -3.74 22.16
C TRP A 319 16.85 -3.01 23.49
N THR A 320 16.88 -3.73 24.62
CA THR A 320 17.06 -3.12 25.95
C THR A 320 18.29 -2.24 25.95
N VAL A 321 19.43 -2.74 25.45
CA VAL A 321 20.69 -2.00 25.41
C VAL A 321 20.65 -0.89 24.36
N VAL A 322 20.20 -1.18 23.13
CA VAL A 322 20.20 -0.19 22.03
C VAL A 322 19.37 1.04 22.36
N LEU A 323 18.26 0.87 23.09
CA LEU A 323 17.34 1.97 23.40
C LEU A 323 17.66 2.72 24.70
N GLU A 324 18.66 2.31 25.48
CA GLU A 324 18.99 2.88 26.82
C GLU A 324 19.11 4.40 26.81
N ARG A 325 19.67 4.97 25.74
CA ARG A 325 20.00 6.40 25.63
C ARG A 325 19.06 7.19 24.74
N VAL A 326 18.03 6.55 24.19
CA VAL A 326 17.09 7.22 23.27
C VAL A 326 16.27 8.31 23.98
N GLY A 327 16.06 8.17 25.29
CA GLY A 327 15.43 9.20 26.13
C GLY A 327 16.19 10.54 26.15
N GLU A 328 17.50 10.56 25.84
CA GLU A 328 18.33 11.77 25.79
C GLU A 328 17.99 12.68 24.60
N ALA A 329 17.36 12.15 23.55
CA ALA A 329 17.00 12.90 22.35
C ALA A 329 15.60 13.52 22.48
N GLU A 330 15.48 14.72 23.05
CA GLU A 330 14.20 15.43 23.26
C GLU A 330 13.41 15.64 21.96
N GLN A 331 14.09 15.86 20.84
CA GLN A 331 13.52 16.06 19.52
C GLN A 331 12.86 14.80 18.93
N LEU A 332 13.24 13.62 19.41
CA LEU A 332 12.65 12.37 18.95
C LEU A 332 11.27 12.18 19.60
N LEU A 333 10.24 12.00 18.78
CA LEU A 333 8.85 11.88 19.24
C LEU A 333 8.41 10.43 19.43
N GLU A 334 8.83 9.55 18.52
CA GLU A 334 8.21 8.23 18.37
C GLU A 334 9.20 7.17 17.84
N ILE A 335 9.02 5.94 18.35
CA ILE A 335 9.71 4.73 17.90
C ILE A 335 8.67 3.79 17.28
N ASP A 336 8.86 3.43 16.02
CA ASP A 336 8.05 2.46 15.26
C ASP A 336 8.75 1.10 15.21
N PHE A 337 8.07 0.06 15.68
CA PHE A 337 8.48 -1.31 15.46
C PHE A 337 7.67 -1.95 14.34
N HIS A 338 8.37 -2.49 13.34
CA HIS A 338 7.74 -3.39 12.38
C HIS A 338 7.13 -4.58 13.11
N ALA A 339 5.81 -4.75 12.99
CA ALA A 339 5.00 -5.53 13.93
C ALA A 339 5.31 -7.04 13.97
N LYS A 340 5.98 -7.59 12.95
CA LYS A 340 6.31 -9.01 12.85
C LYS A 340 7.15 -9.47 14.04
N GLY A 341 6.62 -10.40 14.82
CA GLY A 341 7.29 -10.96 15.99
C GLY A 341 7.30 -10.08 17.23
N VAL A 342 6.64 -8.91 17.21
CA VAL A 342 6.53 -8.05 18.40
C VAL A 342 5.66 -8.71 19.45
N GLY A 343 6.15 -8.76 20.69
CA GLY A 343 5.44 -9.24 21.87
C GLY A 343 5.52 -8.23 23.03
N GLU A 344 4.88 -8.57 24.15
CA GLU A 344 4.68 -7.68 25.31
C GLU A 344 5.98 -7.07 25.85
N GLN A 345 7.05 -7.85 25.99
CA GLN A 345 8.35 -7.36 26.48
C GLN A 345 8.95 -6.25 25.61
N LEU A 346 8.77 -6.30 24.28
CA LEU A 346 9.23 -5.25 23.38
C LEU A 346 8.34 -4.00 23.48
N ILE A 347 7.04 -4.19 23.70
CA ILE A 347 6.08 -3.10 23.90
C ILE A 347 6.39 -2.33 25.19
N GLU A 348 6.64 -3.05 26.29
CA GLU A 348 6.99 -2.46 27.59
C GLU A 348 8.30 -1.67 27.55
N LEU A 349 9.28 -2.17 26.78
CA LEU A 349 10.60 -1.54 26.67
C LEU A 349 10.52 -0.08 26.19
N VAL A 350 9.73 0.21 25.16
CA VAL A 350 9.62 1.58 24.62
C VAL A 350 8.93 2.50 25.61
N GLY A 351 7.99 1.99 26.42
CA GLY A 351 7.37 2.75 27.50
C GLY A 351 8.40 3.34 28.49
N GLY A 352 9.52 2.66 28.73
CA GLY A 352 10.61 3.13 29.59
C GLY A 352 11.46 4.27 29.01
N THR A 353 11.36 4.55 27.70
CA THR A 353 12.17 5.57 27.02
C THR A 353 11.58 6.98 27.06
N GLY A 354 10.32 7.12 27.50
CA GLY A 354 9.55 8.36 27.41
C GLY A 354 9.12 8.73 25.99
N LYS A 355 9.35 7.84 25.00
CA LYS A 355 8.94 8.03 23.60
C LYS A 355 7.64 7.28 23.33
N ARG A 356 6.90 7.79 22.34
CA ARG A 356 5.67 7.14 21.88
C ARG A 356 6.03 5.85 21.12
N LEU A 357 5.35 4.75 21.43
CA LEU A 357 5.45 3.51 20.65
C LEU A 357 4.42 3.49 19.52
N MET A 358 4.88 3.14 18.32
CA MET A 358 4.08 2.86 17.14
C MET A 358 4.36 1.43 16.66
N LEU A 359 3.35 0.72 16.18
CA LEU A 359 3.51 -0.56 15.49
C LEU A 359 3.10 -0.42 14.02
N SER A 360 4.01 -0.76 13.11
CA SER A 360 3.75 -0.81 11.67
C SER A 360 3.40 -2.22 11.21
N THR A 361 2.10 -2.45 11.02
CA THR A 361 1.55 -3.72 10.51
C THR A 361 1.57 -3.72 8.99
N LYS A 362 1.61 -4.90 8.35
CA LYS A 362 1.47 -4.96 6.89
C LYS A 362 0.00 -4.97 6.50
N TYR A 363 -0.40 -4.09 5.58
CA TYR A 363 -1.79 -3.95 5.15
C TYR A 363 -2.29 -5.21 4.43
N TRP A 364 -1.57 -5.66 3.38
CA TRP A 364 -1.83 -6.88 2.61
C TRP A 364 -0.54 -7.68 2.42
N ALA A 365 -0.03 -8.29 3.49
CA ALA A 365 1.27 -8.96 3.46
C ALA A 365 2.37 -8.08 2.84
N GLU A 366 3.29 -8.60 2.04
CA GLU A 366 4.31 -7.78 1.37
C GLU A 366 3.83 -7.21 0.03
N HIS A 367 2.51 -7.03 -0.12
CA HIS A 367 1.82 -6.75 -1.36
C HIS A 367 0.85 -5.56 -1.23
N MET A 368 0.37 -5.11 -2.39
CA MET A 368 -0.74 -4.16 -2.49
C MET A 368 -2.01 -4.96 -2.80
N GLY A 369 -3.00 -4.86 -1.92
CA GLY A 369 -4.30 -5.49 -2.07
C GLY A 369 -5.44 -4.48 -2.03
N PRO A 370 -6.70 -4.95 -1.96
CA PRO A 370 -7.88 -4.10 -1.91
C PRO A 370 -7.88 -3.08 -0.75
N ALA A 371 -8.83 -2.15 -0.79
CA ALA A 371 -8.87 -1.06 0.17
C ALA A 371 -9.16 -1.48 1.63
N TYR A 372 -9.67 -2.68 1.88
CA TYR A 372 -10.09 -3.12 3.22
C TYR A 372 -9.03 -3.95 3.95
N HIS A 373 -9.13 -4.07 5.28
CA HIS A 373 -8.27 -4.95 6.08
C HIS A 373 -8.74 -6.41 6.03
N GLN A 374 -7.85 -7.37 5.85
CA GLN A 374 -8.17 -8.80 5.78
C GLN A 374 -9.16 -9.28 6.86
N ALA A 375 -10.29 -9.85 6.44
CA ALA A 375 -11.27 -10.48 7.32
C ALA A 375 -10.70 -11.74 7.97
N SER A 376 -9.74 -12.40 7.32
CA SER A 376 -8.99 -13.54 7.86
C SER A 376 -7.60 -13.60 7.25
N ILE A 377 -6.70 -14.33 7.90
CA ILE A 377 -5.39 -14.70 7.35
C ILE A 377 -5.35 -16.22 7.15
N ARG A 378 -4.32 -16.74 6.48
CA ARG A 378 -4.22 -18.16 6.18
C ARG A 378 -4.06 -19.00 7.43
N GLU A 379 -4.70 -20.17 7.44
CA GLU A 379 -4.64 -21.12 8.55
C GLU A 379 -3.20 -21.52 8.90
N LYS A 380 -2.34 -21.67 7.88
CA LYS A 380 -0.92 -22.02 8.04
C LYS A 380 -0.10 -21.00 8.85
N GLU A 381 -0.58 -19.77 9.01
CA GLU A 381 0.14 -18.75 9.82
C GLU A 381 -0.03 -19.00 11.32
N PHE A 382 -1.00 -19.85 11.70
CA PHE A 382 -1.21 -20.29 13.07
C PHE A 382 -0.49 -21.64 13.31
N GLY A 383 0.22 -21.75 14.44
CA GLY A 383 0.69 -23.05 14.94
C GLY A 383 1.88 -23.71 14.22
N ARG A 384 2.62 -23.01 13.34
CA ARG A 384 3.84 -23.59 12.74
C ARG A 384 4.98 -23.73 13.76
N ALA A 385 5.52 -24.95 13.89
CA ALA A 385 6.92 -25.17 14.21
C ALA A 385 7.80 -24.49 13.12
N PRO A 386 9.03 -24.04 13.39
CA PRO A 386 9.82 -23.20 12.47
C PRO A 386 10.03 -23.91 11.12
N SER A 387 9.17 -23.64 10.15
CA SER A 387 9.19 -24.25 8.82
C SER A 387 9.22 -23.19 7.73
N THR A 388 9.87 -22.05 8.01
CA THR A 388 10.34 -21.15 6.94
C THR A 388 11.49 -21.84 6.17
N GLY A 389 11.27 -23.01 5.59
CA GLY A 389 12.19 -23.66 4.64
C GLY A 389 13.68 -23.84 5.06
N HIS A 390 14.03 -23.70 6.33
CA HIS A 390 15.44 -23.74 6.76
C HIS A 390 15.76 -25.10 7.39
N HIS A 391 16.44 -25.95 6.62
CA HIS A 391 16.87 -27.29 7.06
C HIS A 391 18.01 -27.31 8.08
N ASP A 392 18.53 -26.15 8.50
CA ASP A 392 19.53 -26.06 9.56
C ASP A 392 18.86 -25.90 10.93
N ALA A 393 18.08 -26.92 11.29
CA ALA A 393 17.64 -27.15 12.66
C ALA A 393 18.86 -27.49 13.51
N GLY A 394 19.34 -26.50 14.26
CA GLY A 394 20.46 -26.70 15.19
C GLY A 394 20.67 -25.60 16.22
N ALA A 395 20.54 -24.30 15.87
CA ALA A 395 20.85 -23.20 16.81
C ALA A 395 20.32 -21.79 16.43
N GLY A 396 19.41 -21.65 15.47
CA GLY A 396 19.32 -20.41 14.67
C GLY A 396 18.18 -19.43 14.97
N GLY A 397 18.31 -18.59 16.00
CA GLY A 397 17.76 -17.22 16.08
C GLY A 397 16.29 -16.91 15.75
N MET A 398 15.39 -17.89 15.58
CA MET A 398 14.00 -17.69 15.13
C MET A 398 12.94 -18.23 16.11
N ALA A 399 13.36 -18.74 17.27
CA ALA A 399 12.52 -19.49 18.21
C ALA A 399 11.45 -18.64 18.89
N VAL A 400 11.69 -17.35 19.09
CA VAL A 400 10.71 -16.42 19.67
C VAL A 400 9.79 -15.88 18.59
N THR A 401 10.37 -15.43 17.47
CA THR A 401 9.64 -14.81 16.36
C THR A 401 8.61 -15.76 15.74
N SER A 402 8.97 -17.04 15.56
CA SER A 402 8.10 -18.07 14.96
C SER A 402 6.84 -18.39 15.77
N LYS A 403 6.83 -18.13 17.09
CA LYS A 403 5.63 -18.30 17.93
C LYS A 403 4.52 -17.32 17.60
N ARG A 404 4.85 -16.22 16.90
CA ARG A 404 3.91 -15.17 16.50
C ARG A 404 3.89 -15.02 14.97
N SER A 405 4.02 -16.11 14.21
CA SER A 405 3.97 -16.09 12.73
C SER A 405 2.71 -15.41 12.17
N TYR A 406 1.58 -15.49 12.88
CA TYR A 406 0.33 -14.79 12.53
C TYR A 406 0.43 -13.24 12.58
N THR A 407 1.54 -12.68 13.09
CA THR A 407 1.85 -11.23 13.04
C THR A 407 2.61 -10.83 11.77
N ARG A 408 2.90 -11.78 10.87
CA ARG A 408 3.65 -11.52 9.63
C ARG A 408 2.91 -10.57 8.68
N TYR A 409 1.57 -10.53 8.75
CA TYR A 409 0.71 -9.62 8.01
C TYR A 409 -0.66 -9.45 8.66
N GLY A 410 -1.40 -8.43 8.22
CA GLY A 410 -2.65 -8.02 8.85
C GLY A 410 -2.42 -7.36 10.20
N TYR A 411 -3.50 -7.20 10.97
CA TYR A 411 -3.48 -6.54 12.28
C TYR A 411 -3.29 -7.50 13.47
N ALA A 412 -3.26 -8.82 13.24
CA ALA A 412 -3.01 -9.82 14.27
C ALA A 412 -3.90 -9.62 15.52
N ASP A 413 -3.32 -9.61 16.71
CA ASP A 413 -3.98 -9.40 18.01
C ASP A 413 -3.81 -7.97 18.55
N PHE A 414 -3.33 -7.03 17.72
CA PHE A 414 -2.91 -5.70 18.18
C PHE A 414 -4.05 -4.68 18.38
N MET A 415 -5.25 -4.95 17.86
CA MET A 415 -6.40 -4.01 17.84
C MET A 415 -7.19 -3.94 19.15
N ARG A 416 -6.49 -4.07 20.28
CA ARG A 416 -7.09 -3.97 21.61
C ARG A 416 -7.40 -2.51 21.95
N GLU A 417 -8.55 -2.24 22.55
CA GLU A 417 -8.91 -0.94 23.16
C GLU A 417 -8.01 -0.67 24.38
N GLY A 418 -7.63 0.60 24.60
CA GLY A 418 -6.77 0.99 25.73
C GLY A 418 -5.32 0.51 25.61
N ARG A 419 -4.88 0.16 24.40
CA ARG A 419 -3.47 -0.16 24.09
C ARG A 419 -2.55 1.04 24.36
N SER A 420 -1.31 0.76 24.77
CA SER A 420 -0.26 1.76 25.05
C SER A 420 0.53 2.20 23.80
N TYR A 421 0.13 1.73 22.62
CA TYR A 421 0.83 1.96 21.37
C TYR A 421 -0.13 2.42 20.26
N ALA A 422 0.40 3.24 19.35
CA ALA A 422 -0.26 3.59 18.10
C ALA A 422 -0.07 2.48 17.05
N ILE A 423 -0.93 2.47 16.04
CA ILE A 423 -0.81 1.55 14.90
C ILE A 423 -0.89 2.35 13.61
N ILE A 424 0.02 2.04 12.68
CA ILE A 424 -0.11 2.41 11.26
C ILE A 424 -0.08 1.16 10.40
N HIS A 425 -0.71 1.24 9.24
CA HIS A 425 -0.73 0.16 8.28
C HIS A 425 0.19 0.47 7.10
N ARG A 426 1.22 -0.36 6.90
CA ARG A 426 2.21 -0.22 5.84
C ARG A 426 1.78 -1.00 4.60
N ILE A 427 1.64 -0.31 3.47
CA ILE A 427 1.35 -0.87 2.15
C ILE A 427 2.67 -1.17 1.45
N TRP A 428 2.87 -2.44 1.10
CA TRP A 428 4.08 -2.93 0.45
C TRP A 428 3.86 -3.06 -1.06
N PRO A 429 4.89 -2.86 -1.89
CA PRO A 429 4.71 -2.73 -3.34
C PRO A 429 4.72 -4.09 -4.05
N GLY A 430 4.84 -5.23 -3.36
CA GLY A 430 5.24 -6.53 -3.94
C GLY A 430 4.50 -6.96 -5.21
N THR A 431 3.24 -6.55 -5.33
CA THR A 431 2.36 -6.74 -6.49
C THR A 431 2.58 -5.78 -7.65
N GLN A 432 2.83 -4.49 -7.36
CA GLN A 432 2.90 -3.39 -8.32
C GLN A 432 4.20 -2.62 -8.06
N ARG A 433 5.24 -2.97 -8.80
CA ARG A 433 6.60 -2.46 -8.65
C ARG A 433 6.98 -1.47 -9.74
N VAL A 434 6.53 -1.69 -10.99
CA VAL A 434 7.02 -0.97 -12.17
C VAL A 434 5.93 -0.21 -12.92
N LEU A 435 4.74 -0.76 -13.10
CA LEU A 435 3.64 -0.15 -13.84
C LEU A 435 3.00 0.99 -13.03
N MET A 436 2.55 2.05 -13.70
CA MET A 436 1.78 3.14 -13.10
C MET A 436 0.42 2.63 -12.59
N TRP A 437 -0.08 3.21 -11.50
CA TRP A 437 -1.43 3.00 -10.99
C TRP A 437 -2.12 4.32 -10.66
N GLY A 438 -3.45 4.31 -10.68
CA GLY A 438 -4.27 5.47 -10.36
C GLY A 438 -5.76 5.14 -10.39
N ASP A 439 -6.34 4.91 -9.22
CA ASP A 439 -7.78 4.68 -9.04
C ASP A 439 -8.28 5.49 -7.83
N PRO A 440 -9.05 6.57 -8.05
CA PRO A 440 -9.54 7.41 -6.95
C PRO A 440 -10.46 6.65 -5.99
N GLU A 441 -11.23 5.66 -6.46
CA GLU A 441 -12.13 4.88 -5.58
C GLU A 441 -11.34 4.05 -4.58
N GLN A 442 -10.30 3.34 -5.04
CA GLN A 442 -9.44 2.56 -4.16
C GLN A 442 -8.61 3.43 -3.21
N ALA A 443 -8.05 4.54 -3.69
CA ALA A 443 -7.31 5.46 -2.82
C ALA A 443 -8.21 6.06 -1.73
N ALA A 444 -9.46 6.43 -2.07
CA ALA A 444 -10.46 6.85 -1.10
C ALA A 444 -10.87 5.71 -0.15
N GLY A 445 -10.98 4.48 -0.65
CA GLY A 445 -11.20 3.29 0.18
C GLY A 445 -10.11 3.11 1.24
N ILE A 446 -8.85 3.15 0.84
CA ILE A 446 -7.70 3.07 1.76
C ILE A 446 -7.77 4.23 2.76
N GLY A 447 -8.04 5.46 2.30
CA GLY A 447 -8.21 6.60 3.18
C GLY A 447 -9.31 6.42 4.22
N ARG A 448 -10.44 5.78 3.87
CA ARG A 448 -11.53 5.47 4.82
C ARG A 448 -11.15 4.42 5.85
N TYR A 449 -10.39 3.40 5.45
CA TYR A 449 -10.09 2.24 6.30
C TYR A 449 -8.70 2.26 6.93
N ALA A 450 -7.85 3.23 6.62
CA ALA A 450 -6.54 3.39 7.27
C ALA A 450 -6.68 3.70 8.78
N GLY A 451 -7.79 4.31 9.21
CA GLY A 451 -8.14 4.54 10.62
C GLY A 451 -8.78 3.34 11.35
N PHE A 452 -8.74 2.15 10.76
CA PHE A 452 -9.41 0.94 11.28
C PHE A 452 -9.10 0.67 12.76
N GLN A 453 -10.15 0.54 13.60
CA GLN A 453 -10.03 0.31 15.05
C GLN A 453 -9.12 1.33 15.78
N GLY A 454 -9.18 2.59 15.36
CA GLY A 454 -8.38 3.67 15.96
C GLY A 454 -6.89 3.63 15.58
N SER A 455 -6.54 2.95 14.49
CA SER A 455 -5.24 3.16 13.84
C SER A 455 -5.09 4.62 13.38
N GLU A 456 -3.85 5.08 13.29
CA GLU A 456 -3.59 6.50 12.99
C GLU A 456 -3.53 6.81 11.50
N GLY A 457 -3.40 5.79 10.66
CA GLY A 457 -3.36 5.95 9.22
C GLY A 457 -2.47 4.94 8.52
N VAL A 458 -1.79 5.41 7.48
CA VAL A 458 -1.18 4.56 6.45
C VAL A 458 0.19 5.07 6.00
N GLU A 459 1.06 4.13 5.68
CA GLU A 459 2.37 4.38 5.09
C GLU A 459 2.55 3.54 3.82
N TRP A 460 2.86 4.18 2.70
CA TRP A 460 3.20 3.48 1.45
C TRP A 460 4.71 3.32 1.32
N PHE A 461 5.17 2.15 0.89
CA PHE A 461 6.44 2.11 0.19
C PHE A 461 6.34 2.82 -1.15
N ASP A 462 7.40 3.54 -1.53
CA ASP A 462 7.44 4.23 -2.80
C ASP A 462 7.45 3.26 -3.99
N PRO A 463 7.01 3.71 -5.18
CA PRO A 463 7.17 2.95 -6.41
C PRO A 463 8.63 2.59 -6.67
N LEU A 464 8.86 1.44 -7.32
CA LEU A 464 10.20 0.88 -7.56
C LEU A 464 10.98 0.56 -6.27
N SER A 465 10.35 0.54 -5.10
CA SER A 465 10.97 0.01 -3.88
C SER A 465 11.51 -1.41 -4.11
N PHE A 466 12.70 -1.69 -3.57
CA PHE A 466 13.51 -2.91 -3.80
C PHE A 466 14.15 -3.05 -5.19
N LYS A 467 14.07 -2.05 -6.08
CA LYS A 467 14.81 -2.11 -7.34
C LYS A 467 16.32 -2.17 -7.07
N GLY A 468 17.01 -3.09 -7.75
CA GLY A 468 18.43 -3.36 -7.55
C GLY A 468 18.78 -4.14 -6.28
N LYS A 469 17.79 -4.48 -5.43
CA LYS A 469 17.99 -5.24 -4.17
C LYS A 469 18.81 -6.51 -4.40
N LYS A 470 19.48 -6.98 -3.33
CA LYS A 470 20.25 -8.22 -3.29
C LYS A 470 21.50 -8.23 -4.19
N GLY A 471 21.97 -7.06 -4.64
CA GLY A 471 23.13 -6.95 -5.56
C GLY A 471 22.76 -7.07 -7.03
N SER A 472 21.47 -6.96 -7.35
CA SER A 472 20.96 -7.08 -8.73
C SER A 472 21.03 -5.75 -9.51
N GLY A 473 21.37 -4.65 -8.84
CA GLY A 473 21.44 -3.32 -9.43
C GLY A 473 22.60 -3.12 -10.40
N ARG A 474 22.48 -2.12 -11.29
CA ARG A 474 23.48 -1.80 -12.32
C ARG A 474 23.70 -0.30 -12.47
N ALA A 475 24.88 0.08 -12.97
CA ALA A 475 25.14 1.45 -13.40
C ALA A 475 24.17 1.86 -14.52
N GLY A 476 23.69 3.11 -14.50
CA GLY A 476 22.57 3.57 -15.32
C GLY A 476 21.28 3.78 -14.52
N GLY A 477 21.26 3.35 -13.26
CA GLY A 477 20.26 3.78 -12.27
C GLY A 477 18.95 2.98 -12.31
N ARG A 478 17.89 3.66 -11.89
CA ARG A 478 16.54 3.11 -11.73
C ARG A 478 15.69 3.16 -13.00
N GLU A 479 16.28 3.60 -14.11
CA GLU A 479 15.58 3.72 -15.40
C GLU A 479 14.99 2.39 -15.84
N VAL A 480 13.71 2.42 -16.20
CA VAL A 480 12.94 1.24 -16.61
C VAL A 480 12.72 1.20 -18.12
N TYR A 481 12.84 2.36 -18.79
CA TYR A 481 12.56 2.51 -20.21
C TYR A 481 13.80 2.42 -21.09
N THR A 482 13.67 1.72 -22.22
CA THR A 482 14.73 1.63 -23.24
C THR A 482 14.70 2.81 -24.21
N ALA A 483 13.51 3.30 -24.56
CA ALA A 483 13.33 4.37 -25.53
C ALA A 483 13.66 5.73 -24.90
N GLU A 484 14.58 6.49 -25.53
CA GLU A 484 15.09 7.76 -24.98
C GLU A 484 13.99 8.75 -24.60
N ARG A 485 12.96 8.89 -25.44
CA ARG A 485 11.83 9.80 -25.19
C ARG A 485 11.00 9.46 -23.93
N LEU A 486 11.04 8.22 -23.47
CA LEU A 486 10.27 7.76 -22.31
C LEU A 486 11.08 7.81 -21.02
N LYS A 487 12.40 7.98 -21.10
CA LYS A 487 13.29 8.01 -19.93
C LYS A 487 12.95 9.17 -19.00
N LEU A 488 13.21 8.96 -17.72
CA LEU A 488 12.97 9.90 -16.63
C LEU A 488 14.26 10.22 -15.84
N GLY A 489 15.33 9.43 -16.06
CA GLY A 489 16.61 9.63 -15.36
C GLY A 489 16.44 9.49 -13.85
N LEU A 490 16.96 10.45 -13.08
CA LEU A 490 16.84 10.45 -11.61
C LEU A 490 15.42 10.76 -11.11
N ARG A 491 14.53 11.24 -11.99
CA ARG A 491 13.15 11.63 -11.63
C ARG A 491 12.17 10.48 -11.90
N ASP A 492 12.58 9.23 -11.63
CA ASP A 492 11.75 8.03 -11.83
C ASP A 492 10.37 8.12 -11.15
N TRP A 493 10.30 8.85 -10.04
CA TRP A 493 9.08 9.07 -9.26
C TRP A 493 8.02 9.87 -10.01
N THR A 494 8.39 10.66 -11.03
CA THR A 494 7.43 11.51 -11.75
C THR A 494 6.46 10.70 -12.60
N LYS A 495 6.84 9.46 -12.97
CA LYS A 495 5.90 8.46 -13.50
C LYS A 495 4.68 8.27 -12.60
N TYR A 496 4.81 8.51 -11.30
CA TYR A 496 3.79 8.19 -10.31
C TYR A 496 3.19 9.45 -9.65
N CYS A 497 3.36 10.65 -10.20
CA CYS A 497 2.78 11.88 -9.66
C CYS A 497 1.26 11.75 -9.42
N TYR A 498 0.53 11.14 -10.37
CA TYR A 498 -0.90 10.90 -10.21
C TYR A 498 -1.22 9.96 -9.03
N ALA A 499 -0.39 8.93 -8.80
CA ALA A 499 -0.55 8.04 -7.66
C ALA A 499 -0.32 8.77 -6.32
N TYR A 500 0.78 9.53 -6.19
CA TYR A 500 1.05 10.31 -4.98
C TYR A 500 -0.06 11.31 -4.69
N ARG A 501 -0.58 11.97 -5.74
CA ARG A 501 -1.72 12.87 -5.65
C ARG A 501 -2.94 12.19 -5.05
N LEU A 502 -3.34 11.04 -5.61
CA LEU A 502 -4.48 10.30 -5.11
C LEU A 502 -4.27 9.79 -3.69
N TRP A 503 -3.12 9.17 -3.41
CA TRP A 503 -2.82 8.60 -2.10
C TRP A 503 -2.84 9.64 -0.99
N GLY A 504 -2.10 10.75 -1.16
CA GLY A 504 -2.00 11.77 -0.13
C GLY A 504 -3.33 12.51 0.09
N ARG A 505 -3.97 12.97 -1.00
CA ARG A 505 -5.22 13.75 -0.91
C ARG A 505 -6.39 12.92 -0.41
N LEU A 506 -6.53 11.67 -0.85
CA LEU A 506 -7.66 10.83 -0.45
C LEU A 506 -7.43 10.11 0.89
N ALA A 507 -6.19 10.00 1.36
CA ALA A 507 -5.92 9.67 2.77
C ALA A 507 -6.14 10.87 3.70
N TYR A 508 -5.96 12.09 3.21
CA TYR A 508 -6.36 13.30 3.93
C TYR A 508 -7.89 13.45 3.95
N ASN A 509 -8.57 13.38 2.81
CA ASN A 509 -10.02 13.51 2.72
C ASN A 509 -10.60 12.49 1.72
N PRO A 510 -11.14 11.36 2.19
CA PRO A 510 -11.67 10.30 1.33
C PRO A 510 -12.94 10.65 0.55
N VAL A 511 -13.52 11.83 0.79
CA VAL A 511 -14.69 12.37 0.07
C VAL A 511 -14.36 13.72 -0.59
N ALA A 512 -13.07 13.97 -0.87
CA ALA A 512 -12.60 15.18 -1.53
C ALA A 512 -13.26 15.39 -2.90
N ASP A 513 -13.34 16.66 -3.32
CA ASP A 513 -13.84 17.03 -4.63
C ASP A 513 -12.94 16.42 -5.72
N PRO A 514 -13.50 15.66 -6.69
CA PRO A 514 -12.73 15.11 -7.80
C PRO A 514 -11.92 16.11 -8.61
N ASP A 515 -12.28 17.40 -8.58
CA ASP A 515 -11.47 18.43 -9.21
C ASP A 515 -10.04 18.49 -8.65
N GLU A 516 -9.83 18.07 -7.39
CA GLU A 516 -8.52 18.04 -6.73
C GLU A 516 -7.45 17.24 -7.45
N TRP A 517 -7.86 16.24 -8.24
CA TRP A 517 -6.96 15.46 -9.07
C TRP A 517 -7.26 15.51 -10.55
N ARG A 518 -8.51 15.78 -10.94
CA ARG A 518 -8.87 15.88 -12.35
C ARG A 518 -8.29 17.12 -13.03
N ARG A 519 -7.99 18.21 -12.32
CA ARG A 519 -7.30 19.37 -12.93
C ARG A 519 -5.90 19.03 -13.44
N TYR A 520 -5.16 18.20 -12.71
CA TYR A 520 -3.87 17.68 -13.17
C TYR A 520 -4.06 16.85 -14.45
N LEU A 521 -5.03 15.93 -14.47
CA LEU A 521 -5.30 15.11 -15.66
C LEU A 521 -5.72 15.94 -16.87
N ARG A 522 -6.54 16.98 -16.69
CA ARG A 522 -6.92 17.90 -17.77
C ARG A 522 -5.72 18.70 -18.29
N ASN A 523 -4.81 19.10 -17.40
CA ASN A 523 -3.59 19.78 -17.79
C ASN A 523 -2.63 18.87 -18.57
N VAL A 524 -2.50 17.60 -18.19
CA VAL A 524 -1.59 16.64 -18.85
C VAL A 524 -2.19 16.03 -20.12
N TYR A 525 -3.47 15.62 -20.09
CA TYR A 525 -4.10 14.84 -21.16
C TYR A 525 -5.18 15.60 -21.95
N GLY A 526 -5.48 16.85 -21.58
CA GLY A 526 -6.48 17.67 -22.26
C GLY A 526 -7.86 16.98 -22.33
N SER A 527 -8.42 16.89 -23.54
CA SER A 527 -9.69 16.23 -23.82
C SER A 527 -9.72 14.73 -23.51
N ALA A 528 -8.56 14.06 -23.41
CA ALA A 528 -8.49 12.65 -23.09
C ALA A 528 -8.54 12.36 -21.57
N ALA A 529 -8.48 13.39 -20.71
CA ALA A 529 -8.34 13.24 -19.25
C ALA A 529 -9.31 12.25 -18.60
N ASP A 530 -10.62 12.39 -18.86
CA ASP A 530 -11.64 11.51 -18.27
C ASP A 530 -11.51 10.06 -18.76
N ALA A 531 -11.10 9.87 -20.01
CA ALA A 531 -10.89 8.54 -20.58
C ALA A 531 -9.61 7.89 -20.01
N CYS A 532 -8.53 8.66 -19.84
CA CYS A 532 -7.31 8.24 -19.16
C CYS A 532 -7.59 7.84 -17.70
N GLU A 533 -8.36 8.64 -16.94
CA GLU A 533 -8.75 8.32 -15.56
C GLU A 533 -9.48 6.97 -15.49
N ARG A 534 -10.50 6.77 -16.34
CA ARG A 534 -11.26 5.51 -16.35
C ARG A 534 -10.41 4.32 -16.76
N ALA A 535 -9.56 4.48 -17.78
CA ALA A 535 -8.68 3.42 -18.26
C ALA A 535 -7.71 2.96 -17.18
N LEU A 536 -7.03 3.93 -16.53
CA LEU A 536 -6.08 3.65 -15.47
C LEU A 536 -6.76 3.11 -14.22
N ALA A 537 -7.95 3.61 -13.84
CA ALA A 537 -8.68 3.11 -12.67
C ALA A 537 -9.09 1.64 -12.82
N GLN A 538 -9.64 1.26 -13.98
CA GLN A 538 -10.03 -0.13 -14.25
C GLN A 538 -8.80 -1.06 -14.30
N ALA A 539 -7.73 -0.62 -14.94
CA ALA A 539 -6.47 -1.37 -15.00
C ALA A 539 -5.84 -1.56 -13.61
N THR A 540 -5.87 -0.52 -12.78
CA THR A 540 -5.29 -0.53 -11.42
C THR A 540 -5.96 -1.56 -10.52
N ARG A 541 -7.25 -1.87 -10.69
CA ARG A 541 -7.99 -2.84 -9.86
C ARG A 541 -7.54 -4.29 -10.05
N ILE A 542 -6.97 -4.60 -11.22
CA ILE A 542 -6.62 -5.97 -11.61
C ILE A 542 -5.61 -6.58 -10.64
N LEU A 543 -4.48 -5.90 -10.41
CA LEU A 543 -3.40 -6.47 -9.60
C LEU A 543 -3.74 -6.59 -8.10
N PRO A 544 -4.36 -5.60 -7.42
CA PRO A 544 -4.88 -5.77 -6.06
C PRO A 544 -5.89 -6.92 -5.95
N PHE A 545 -6.73 -7.11 -6.96
CA PHE A 545 -7.65 -8.24 -6.98
C PHE A 545 -6.92 -9.57 -7.15
N VAL A 546 -5.95 -9.66 -8.04
CA VAL A 546 -5.09 -10.85 -8.19
C VAL A 546 -4.36 -11.18 -6.89
N THR A 547 -3.79 -10.19 -6.18
CA THR A 547 -3.19 -10.35 -4.85
C THR A 547 -4.15 -11.02 -3.87
N LEU A 548 -5.40 -10.56 -3.84
CA LEU A 548 -6.43 -11.09 -2.96
C LEU A 548 -6.75 -12.55 -3.28
N VAL A 549 -6.98 -12.86 -4.57
CA VAL A 549 -7.58 -14.13 -4.99
C VAL A 549 -6.57 -15.25 -5.25
N HIS A 550 -5.33 -14.90 -5.62
CA HIS A 550 -4.27 -15.85 -6.00
C HIS A 550 -2.94 -15.42 -5.41
N ALA A 551 -2.48 -16.02 -4.32
CA ALA A 551 -1.21 -15.62 -3.72
C ALA A 551 -0.36 -16.83 -3.33
N PRO A 552 0.46 -17.37 -4.26
CA PRO A 552 1.37 -18.47 -3.95
C PRO A 552 2.37 -18.12 -2.83
N SER A 553 2.65 -16.83 -2.60
CA SER A 553 3.46 -16.39 -1.47
C SER A 553 2.99 -15.08 -0.84
N VAL A 554 3.14 -14.98 0.48
CA VAL A 554 2.92 -13.73 1.22
C VAL A 554 4.13 -12.80 1.14
N ALA A 555 5.28 -13.33 0.66
CA ALA A 555 6.53 -12.61 0.54
C ALA A 555 6.74 -12.04 -0.87
N ASN A 556 7.12 -10.76 -0.95
CA ASN A 556 7.41 -10.11 -2.23
C ASN A 556 8.74 -10.57 -2.83
N ASN A 557 9.64 -11.15 -2.04
CA ASN A 557 10.86 -11.75 -2.56
C ASN A 557 10.56 -12.92 -3.54
N VAL A 558 9.36 -13.52 -3.49
CA VAL A 558 9.00 -14.73 -4.26
C VAL A 558 7.85 -14.48 -5.24
N TYR A 559 6.83 -13.72 -4.84
CA TYR A 559 5.63 -13.50 -5.64
C TYR A 559 5.60 -12.09 -6.24
N TRP A 560 5.58 -12.02 -7.58
CA TRP A 560 5.48 -10.77 -8.35
C TRP A 560 4.45 -10.95 -9.48
N PRO A 561 3.15 -10.76 -9.22
CA PRO A 561 2.09 -11.02 -10.21
C PRO A 561 2.08 -10.06 -11.41
N GLU A 562 2.61 -8.85 -11.27
CA GLU A 562 2.82 -7.95 -12.40
C GLU A 562 3.78 -8.55 -13.44
N MET A 563 4.73 -9.39 -13.03
CA MET A 563 5.56 -10.21 -13.92
C MET A 563 5.49 -11.70 -13.52
N TYR A 564 4.27 -12.21 -13.49
CA TYR A 564 3.90 -13.52 -12.94
C TYR A 564 4.79 -14.67 -13.39
N THR A 565 5.33 -15.41 -12.41
CA THR A 565 5.94 -16.73 -12.62
C THR A 565 4.83 -17.77 -12.68
N ASN A 566 4.76 -18.54 -13.77
CA ASN A 566 3.68 -19.50 -13.98
C ASN A 566 3.66 -20.57 -12.87
N ILE A 567 2.60 -20.55 -12.06
CA ILE A 567 2.22 -21.69 -11.21
C ILE A 567 1.41 -22.66 -12.08
N PRO A 568 1.83 -23.94 -12.20
CA PRO A 568 1.27 -24.84 -13.19
C PRO A 568 -0.11 -25.39 -12.80
N LEU A 569 -0.91 -25.81 -13.79
CA LEU A 569 -2.11 -26.64 -13.57
C LEU A 569 -1.70 -28.08 -13.28
N VAL A 570 -0.75 -28.61 -14.07
CA VAL A 570 -0.31 -30.01 -13.98
C VAL A 570 1.07 -30.04 -13.32
N ARG A 571 1.20 -30.77 -12.21
CA ARG A 571 2.50 -30.98 -11.57
C ARG A 571 3.00 -32.41 -11.76
N GLY A 572 4.24 -32.55 -12.21
CA GLY A 572 4.89 -33.86 -12.44
C GLY A 572 5.65 -34.43 -11.24
N SER A 573 5.86 -33.66 -10.15
CA SER A 573 6.61 -34.08 -8.96
C SER A 573 6.05 -33.50 -7.66
N GLU A 574 6.22 -34.23 -6.55
CA GLU A 574 5.79 -33.79 -5.21
C GLU A 574 6.61 -32.62 -4.64
N LYS A 575 7.81 -32.36 -5.16
CA LYS A 575 8.68 -31.23 -4.76
C LYS A 575 9.07 -30.40 -5.99
N ALA A 576 9.01 -29.07 -5.88
CA ALA A 576 9.69 -28.20 -6.85
C ALA A 576 11.20 -28.27 -6.65
N ASP A 577 11.92 -28.50 -7.75
CA ASP A 577 13.36 -28.28 -7.76
C ASP A 577 13.65 -26.81 -7.47
N ASN A 578 14.57 -26.54 -6.52
CA ASN A 578 15.12 -25.20 -6.32
C ASN A 578 16.55 -25.15 -6.87
N PRO A 579 16.75 -24.86 -8.17
CA PRO A 579 18.08 -24.79 -8.76
C PRO A 579 18.93 -23.64 -8.19
N TYR A 580 18.33 -22.69 -7.46
CA TYR A 580 19.00 -21.53 -6.88
C TYR A 580 19.43 -21.72 -5.42
N ALA A 581 19.06 -22.85 -4.79
CA ALA A 581 19.45 -23.17 -3.42
C ALA A 581 20.98 -23.22 -3.25
N ALA A 582 21.68 -23.78 -4.24
CA ALA A 582 23.14 -23.83 -4.27
C ALA A 582 23.78 -22.44 -4.44
N SER A 583 23.06 -21.48 -5.02
CA SER A 583 23.48 -20.08 -5.18
C SER A 583 23.10 -19.17 -4.01
N GLY A 584 22.67 -19.76 -2.89
CA GLY A 584 22.37 -19.04 -1.65
C GLY A 584 20.94 -18.51 -1.53
N TRP A 585 20.03 -18.89 -2.42
CA TRP A 585 18.63 -18.44 -2.45
C TRP A 585 17.68 -19.61 -2.14
N PRO A 586 17.26 -19.79 -0.88
CA PRO A 586 16.58 -21.01 -0.43
C PRO A 586 15.12 -21.11 -0.86
N ALA A 587 14.48 -20.00 -1.25
CA ALA A 587 13.08 -20.01 -1.68
C ALA A 587 12.93 -20.37 -3.17
N ASN A 588 11.87 -21.11 -3.48
CA ASN A 588 11.35 -21.37 -4.82
C ASN A 588 9.99 -20.68 -5.00
N ALA A 589 9.44 -20.67 -6.22
CA ALA A 589 8.20 -19.97 -6.55
C ALA A 589 6.96 -20.45 -5.74
N ASP A 590 7.02 -21.66 -5.21
CA ASP A 590 6.01 -22.33 -4.39
C ASP A 590 6.38 -22.38 -2.88
N PHE A 591 7.34 -21.58 -2.44
CA PHE A 591 7.86 -21.54 -1.06
C PHE A 591 6.77 -21.47 0.02
N ASP A 592 5.70 -20.71 -0.24
CA ASP A 592 4.61 -20.46 0.69
C ASP A 592 3.31 -21.21 0.30
N MET A 593 3.40 -22.15 -0.64
CA MET A 593 2.27 -22.97 -1.05
C MET A 593 2.22 -24.30 -0.27
N GLU A 594 1.05 -24.92 -0.25
CA GLU A 594 0.85 -26.28 0.25
C GLU A 594 0.72 -27.25 -0.94
N PRO A 595 1.12 -28.54 -0.78
CA PRO A 595 0.86 -29.56 -1.79
C PRO A 595 -0.62 -29.60 -2.21
N PRO A 596 -0.94 -29.80 -3.51
CA PRO A 596 -0.05 -30.20 -4.61
C PRO A 596 0.70 -29.06 -5.31
N TYR A 597 0.76 -27.85 -4.74
CA TYR A 597 1.51 -26.70 -5.30
C TYR A 597 1.09 -26.29 -6.73
N THR A 598 -0.18 -26.51 -7.06
CA THR A 598 -0.78 -26.15 -8.36
C THR A 598 -1.44 -24.77 -8.28
N PHE A 599 -1.79 -24.22 -9.44
CA PHE A 599 -2.63 -23.02 -9.53
C PHE A 599 -3.95 -23.21 -8.79
N GLY A 600 -4.53 -24.41 -8.85
CA GLY A 600 -5.80 -24.76 -8.20
C GLY A 600 -5.76 -24.69 -6.68
N ASN A 601 -4.60 -25.00 -6.09
CA ASN A 601 -4.39 -25.06 -4.65
C ASN A 601 -3.72 -23.79 -4.07
N ALA A 602 -3.35 -22.83 -4.90
CA ALA A 602 -2.81 -21.56 -4.42
C ALA A 602 -3.82 -20.86 -3.50
N SER A 603 -3.37 -20.46 -2.30
CA SER A 603 -4.27 -19.84 -1.33
C SER A 603 -4.57 -18.38 -1.69
N PRO A 604 -5.80 -17.89 -1.49
CA PRO A 604 -6.07 -16.46 -1.41
C PRO A 604 -5.39 -15.85 -0.16
N LEU A 605 -5.36 -14.53 -0.08
CA LEU A 605 -4.91 -13.79 1.10
C LEU A 605 -6.03 -13.50 2.11
N ASP A 606 -7.30 -13.74 1.75
CA ASP A 606 -8.45 -13.69 2.67
C ASP A 606 -9.36 -14.93 2.49
N PRO A 607 -8.98 -16.09 3.06
CA PRO A 607 -9.64 -17.38 2.80
C PRO A 607 -11.07 -17.49 3.33
N VAL A 608 -11.52 -16.59 4.21
CA VAL A 608 -12.92 -16.54 4.64
C VAL A 608 -13.83 -15.85 3.62
N GLN A 609 -13.27 -15.03 2.73
CA GLN A 609 -14.02 -14.28 1.70
C GLN A 609 -13.91 -14.90 0.30
N VAL A 610 -12.86 -15.68 0.04
CA VAL A 610 -12.51 -16.17 -1.31
C VAL A 610 -12.27 -17.67 -1.31
N TYR A 611 -12.82 -18.37 -2.29
CA TYR A 611 -12.55 -19.79 -2.54
C TYR A 611 -11.16 -20.03 -3.13
N ARG A 612 -10.51 -21.12 -2.73
CA ARG A 612 -9.54 -21.79 -3.61
C ARG A 612 -10.27 -22.54 -4.73
N ILE A 613 -9.65 -22.69 -5.90
CA ILE A 613 -10.27 -23.41 -7.02
C ILE A 613 -10.55 -24.86 -6.63
N ASP A 614 -9.58 -25.53 -6.01
CA ASP A 614 -9.73 -26.91 -5.57
C ASP A 614 -10.82 -27.07 -4.51
N GLU A 615 -10.86 -26.16 -3.53
CA GLU A 615 -11.91 -26.12 -2.51
C GLU A 615 -13.30 -25.95 -3.13
N PHE A 616 -13.43 -25.05 -4.12
CA PHE A 616 -14.68 -24.85 -4.83
C PHE A 616 -15.09 -26.07 -5.67
N ALA A 617 -14.14 -26.72 -6.37
CA ALA A 617 -14.43 -27.92 -7.16
C ALA A 617 -14.90 -29.09 -6.26
N ASP A 618 -14.28 -29.26 -5.09
CA ASP A 618 -14.70 -30.25 -4.08
C ASP A 618 -16.12 -29.99 -3.57
N ASP A 619 -16.43 -28.74 -3.23
CA ASP A 619 -17.75 -28.34 -2.77
C ASP A 619 -18.80 -28.51 -3.87
N LEU A 620 -18.50 -28.06 -5.08
CA LEU A 620 -19.41 -28.13 -6.22
C LEU A 620 -19.78 -29.58 -6.54
N ILE A 621 -18.82 -30.51 -6.51
CA ILE A 621 -19.05 -31.95 -6.75
C ILE A 621 -19.84 -32.60 -5.63
N ALA A 622 -19.60 -32.17 -4.39
CA ALA A 622 -20.36 -32.64 -3.24
C ALA A 622 -21.75 -31.99 -3.11
N GLY A 623 -22.13 -31.08 -4.02
CA GLY A 623 -23.39 -30.33 -3.92
C GLY A 623 -23.43 -29.39 -2.71
N ARG A 624 -22.30 -28.79 -2.34
CA ARG A 624 -22.15 -27.79 -1.28
C ARG A 624 -21.80 -26.42 -1.87
N SER A 625 -22.08 -25.37 -1.11
CA SER A 625 -21.48 -24.05 -1.29
C SER A 625 -21.43 -23.30 0.03
N CYS A 626 -20.47 -22.40 0.14
CA CYS A 626 -20.38 -21.36 1.15
C CYS A 626 -20.20 -20.04 0.41
N GLY A 627 -20.78 -18.95 0.89
CA GLY A 627 -21.02 -17.73 0.06
C GLY A 627 -19.79 -16.92 -0.35
N LYS A 628 -18.59 -17.52 -0.27
CA LYS A 628 -17.31 -16.98 -0.72
C LYS A 628 -17.32 -16.68 -2.21
N LEU A 629 -16.47 -15.75 -2.62
CA LEU A 629 -16.23 -15.44 -4.02
C LEU A 629 -15.66 -16.66 -4.77
N THR A 630 -16.31 -17.05 -5.85
CA THR A 630 -16.01 -18.26 -6.63
C THR A 630 -14.99 -18.03 -7.75
N PRO A 631 -14.30 -19.08 -8.25
CA PRO A 631 -13.40 -18.98 -9.39
C PRO A 631 -14.01 -18.37 -10.66
N SER A 632 -15.28 -18.66 -10.97
CA SER A 632 -15.96 -18.10 -12.13
C SER A 632 -16.23 -16.60 -11.98
N GLU A 633 -16.68 -16.16 -10.79
CA GLU A 633 -16.91 -14.74 -10.50
C GLU A 633 -15.59 -13.94 -10.54
N ILE A 634 -14.50 -14.54 -10.07
CA ILE A 634 -13.15 -13.96 -10.16
C ILE A 634 -12.79 -13.73 -11.63
N ALA A 635 -12.95 -14.76 -12.47
CA ALA A 635 -12.63 -14.68 -13.89
C ALA A 635 -13.47 -13.61 -14.63
N ASP A 636 -14.76 -13.51 -14.32
CA ASP A 636 -15.66 -12.54 -14.94
C ASP A 636 -15.33 -11.10 -14.51
N ARG A 637 -15.00 -10.88 -13.23
CA ARG A 637 -14.56 -9.57 -12.74
C ARG A 637 -13.26 -9.13 -13.39
N LEU A 638 -12.26 -10.02 -13.47
CA LEU A 638 -10.98 -9.73 -14.13
C LEU A 638 -11.16 -9.40 -15.61
N GLN A 639 -11.99 -10.18 -16.32
CA GLN A 639 -12.32 -9.93 -17.71
C GLN A 639 -12.99 -8.56 -17.89
N THR A 640 -13.99 -8.26 -17.06
CA THR A 640 -14.72 -6.98 -17.11
C THR A 640 -13.79 -5.80 -16.88
N MET A 641 -12.92 -5.85 -15.86
CA MET A 641 -11.94 -4.79 -15.58
C MET A 641 -11.01 -4.58 -16.79
N ALA A 642 -10.50 -5.66 -17.40
CA ALA A 642 -9.63 -5.58 -18.56
C ALA A 642 -10.33 -4.99 -19.80
N GLU A 643 -11.57 -5.39 -20.08
CA GLU A 643 -12.36 -4.87 -21.19
C GLU A 643 -12.70 -3.39 -21.02
N GLN A 644 -13.13 -2.98 -19.82
CA GLN A 644 -13.44 -1.58 -19.53
C GLN A 644 -12.18 -0.69 -19.58
N ALA A 645 -11.03 -1.20 -19.13
CA ALA A 645 -9.75 -0.50 -19.24
C ALA A 645 -9.37 -0.25 -20.70
N LEU A 646 -9.46 -1.27 -21.56
CA LEU A 646 -9.11 -1.16 -22.97
C LEU A 646 -10.11 -0.30 -23.76
N LEU A 647 -11.41 -0.39 -23.47
CA LEU A 647 -12.43 0.46 -24.09
C LEU A 647 -12.21 1.94 -23.75
N ALA A 648 -11.89 2.24 -22.49
CA ALA A 648 -11.57 3.60 -22.05
C ALA A 648 -10.25 4.09 -22.66
N LEU A 649 -9.24 3.21 -22.79
CA LEU A 649 -7.98 3.57 -23.46
C LEU A 649 -8.18 3.88 -24.94
N GLU A 650 -8.97 3.09 -25.66
CA GLU A 650 -9.31 3.34 -27.06
C GLU A 650 -10.03 4.69 -27.24
N GLN A 651 -10.89 5.05 -26.28
CA GLN A 651 -11.49 6.38 -26.23
C GLN A 651 -10.44 7.48 -26.00
N ALA A 652 -9.48 7.26 -25.09
CA ALA A 652 -8.40 8.20 -24.83
C ALA A 652 -7.51 8.41 -26.07
N GLU A 653 -7.20 7.34 -26.81
CA GLU A 653 -6.43 7.39 -28.06
C GLU A 653 -7.14 8.20 -29.16
N ARG A 654 -8.47 8.19 -29.20
CA ARG A 654 -9.24 9.03 -30.14
C ARG A 654 -9.28 10.50 -29.72
N LEU A 655 -9.20 10.78 -28.42
CA LEU A 655 -9.35 12.12 -27.85
C LEU A 655 -8.01 12.84 -27.61
N THR A 656 -6.89 12.11 -27.59
CA THR A 656 -5.57 12.70 -27.39
C THR A 656 -5.17 13.56 -28.60
N ILE A 657 -4.55 14.70 -28.32
CA ILE A 657 -4.05 15.61 -29.36
C ILE A 657 -2.78 15.02 -30.02
N ASP A 658 -1.92 14.42 -29.19
CA ASP A 658 -0.70 13.76 -29.64
C ASP A 658 -0.57 12.37 -29.00
N SER A 659 -0.71 11.33 -29.82
CA SER A 659 -0.51 9.94 -29.39
C SER A 659 0.96 9.58 -29.15
N GLN A 660 1.90 10.45 -29.55
CA GLN A 660 3.34 10.29 -29.35
C GLN A 660 3.86 11.07 -28.14
N ASP A 661 2.99 11.81 -27.42
CA ASP A 661 3.33 12.42 -26.15
C ASP A 661 3.82 11.37 -25.14
N SER A 662 4.93 11.66 -24.46
CA SER A 662 5.59 10.68 -23.59
C SER A 662 4.73 10.30 -22.37
N GLU A 663 3.96 11.22 -21.79
CA GLU A 663 3.10 10.91 -20.65
C GLU A 663 1.93 10.02 -21.07
N PHE A 664 1.29 10.33 -22.20
CA PHE A 664 0.23 9.50 -22.75
C PHE A 664 0.73 8.10 -23.13
N MET A 665 1.90 8.02 -23.75
CA MET A 665 2.52 6.76 -24.12
C MET A 665 2.81 5.84 -22.94
N ARG A 666 3.38 6.38 -21.85
CA ARG A 666 3.65 5.61 -20.63
C ARG A 666 2.35 5.05 -20.05
N LEU A 667 1.31 5.88 -19.94
CA LEU A 667 -0.02 5.44 -19.48
C LEU A 667 -0.60 4.34 -20.38
N ALA A 668 -0.60 4.56 -21.70
CA ALA A 668 -1.21 3.64 -22.65
C ALA A 668 -0.54 2.25 -22.64
N VAL A 669 0.79 2.18 -22.53
CA VAL A 669 1.50 0.90 -22.42
C VAL A 669 1.15 0.20 -21.12
N ASP A 670 1.17 0.90 -19.98
CA ASP A 670 0.92 0.30 -18.67
C ASP A 670 -0.52 -0.22 -18.54
N VAL A 671 -1.50 0.52 -19.07
CA VAL A 671 -2.90 0.07 -19.15
C VAL A 671 -3.04 -1.20 -19.99
N ARG A 672 -2.37 -1.28 -21.15
CA ARG A 672 -2.42 -2.49 -22.01
C ARG A 672 -1.81 -3.70 -21.31
N ILE A 673 -0.70 -3.52 -20.59
CA ILE A 673 -0.05 -4.60 -19.83
C ILE A 673 -0.99 -5.09 -18.72
N MET A 674 -1.54 -4.18 -17.90
CA MET A 674 -2.45 -4.54 -16.81
C MET A 674 -3.75 -5.19 -17.31
N ALA A 675 -4.36 -4.68 -18.39
CA ALA A 675 -5.53 -5.31 -19.00
C ALA A 675 -5.21 -6.69 -19.57
N GLY A 676 -4.02 -6.87 -20.17
CA GLY A 676 -3.52 -8.17 -20.59
C GLY A 676 -3.37 -9.15 -19.43
N LEU A 677 -2.90 -8.68 -18.26
CA LEU A 677 -2.82 -9.49 -17.04
C LEU A 677 -4.22 -9.90 -16.55
N GLY A 678 -5.19 -8.98 -16.61
CA GLY A 678 -6.58 -9.29 -16.28
C GLY A 678 -7.16 -10.40 -17.15
N ARG A 679 -6.97 -10.33 -18.48
CA ARG A 679 -7.38 -11.39 -19.42
C ARG A 679 -6.64 -12.71 -19.17
N PHE A 680 -5.32 -12.64 -18.96
CA PHE A 680 -4.52 -13.83 -18.64
C PHE A 680 -5.05 -14.56 -17.41
N PHE A 681 -5.24 -13.85 -16.29
CA PHE A 681 -5.74 -14.48 -15.07
C PHE A 681 -7.19 -14.92 -15.21
N ALA A 682 -8.05 -14.16 -15.90
CA ALA A 682 -9.43 -14.56 -16.16
C ALA A 682 -9.50 -15.95 -16.83
N ASP A 683 -8.78 -16.13 -17.94
CA ASP A 683 -8.76 -17.41 -18.64
C ASP A 683 -7.96 -18.49 -17.90
N LYS A 684 -6.90 -18.14 -17.16
CA LYS A 684 -6.18 -19.10 -16.31
C LYS A 684 -7.07 -19.64 -15.17
N TYR A 685 -7.93 -18.81 -14.57
CA TYR A 685 -8.94 -19.26 -13.60
C TYR A 685 -9.98 -20.20 -14.23
N ARG A 686 -10.50 -19.88 -15.42
CA ARG A 686 -11.44 -20.75 -16.15
C ARG A 686 -10.80 -22.09 -16.50
N ALA A 687 -9.56 -22.07 -17.00
CA ALA A 687 -8.80 -23.28 -17.29
C ALA A 687 -8.54 -24.11 -16.03
N GLY A 688 -8.12 -23.47 -14.94
CA GLY A 688 -7.88 -24.11 -13.65
C GLY A 688 -9.12 -24.75 -13.06
N LEU A 689 -10.29 -24.08 -13.13
CA LEU A 689 -11.56 -24.65 -12.69
C LEU A 689 -11.96 -25.87 -13.52
N ALA A 690 -11.92 -25.76 -14.85
CA ALA A 690 -12.24 -26.88 -15.73
C ALA A 690 -11.32 -28.09 -15.47
N PHE A 691 -10.03 -27.84 -15.22
CA PHE A 691 -9.05 -28.88 -14.91
C PHE A 691 -9.30 -29.52 -13.53
N ALA A 692 -9.55 -28.70 -12.50
CA ALA A 692 -9.84 -29.18 -11.14
C ALA A 692 -11.11 -30.03 -11.08
N ILE A 693 -12.13 -29.71 -11.89
CA ILE A 693 -13.35 -30.53 -12.02
C ILE A 693 -13.03 -31.81 -12.79
N TYR A 694 -12.23 -31.75 -13.86
CA TYR A 694 -11.78 -32.96 -14.58
C TYR A 694 -11.05 -33.94 -13.67
N GLU A 695 -10.16 -33.48 -12.81
CA GLU A 695 -9.42 -34.35 -11.88
C GLU A 695 -10.34 -35.12 -10.93
N ARG A 696 -11.52 -34.56 -10.62
CA ARG A 696 -12.48 -35.12 -9.68
C ARG A 696 -13.62 -35.90 -10.35
N ALA A 697 -14.07 -35.48 -11.53
CA ALA A 697 -15.27 -35.99 -12.21
C ALA A 697 -15.00 -36.65 -13.58
N GLY A 698 -13.77 -36.55 -14.11
CA GLY A 698 -13.41 -37.01 -15.45
C GLY A 698 -14.04 -36.18 -16.58
N GLY A 699 -14.17 -36.76 -17.77
CA GLY A 699 -14.80 -36.11 -18.95
C GLY A 699 -13.82 -35.44 -19.91
N LYS A 700 -13.84 -35.85 -21.18
CA LYS A 700 -12.90 -35.35 -22.21
C LYS A 700 -13.20 -33.89 -22.58
N ARG A 701 -14.47 -33.49 -22.56
CA ARG A 701 -14.85 -32.10 -22.86
C ARG A 701 -14.26 -31.10 -21.87
N LEU A 702 -14.13 -31.43 -20.59
CA LEU A 702 -13.50 -30.54 -19.60
C LEU A 702 -12.03 -30.26 -19.95
N LEU A 703 -11.27 -31.25 -20.41
CA LEU A 703 -9.91 -31.04 -20.91
C LEU A 703 -9.86 -30.18 -22.17
N THR A 704 -10.87 -30.29 -23.04
CA THR A 704 -11.00 -29.40 -24.22
C THR A 704 -11.26 -27.96 -23.78
N GLU A 705 -12.13 -27.72 -22.81
CA GLU A 705 -12.37 -26.39 -22.24
C GLU A 705 -11.12 -25.85 -21.53
N THR A 706 -10.42 -26.68 -20.74
CA THR A 706 -9.14 -26.32 -20.11
C THR A 706 -8.14 -25.83 -21.16
N LEU A 707 -7.94 -26.58 -22.23
CA LEU A 707 -6.99 -26.21 -23.30
C LEU A 707 -7.43 -24.95 -24.06
N ALA A 708 -8.73 -24.77 -24.30
CA ALA A 708 -9.26 -23.59 -24.98
C ALA A 708 -8.98 -22.31 -24.16
N HIS A 709 -9.37 -22.31 -22.89
CA HIS A 709 -9.09 -21.18 -22.00
C HIS A 709 -7.59 -20.98 -21.76
N TYR A 710 -6.82 -22.05 -21.58
CA TYR A 710 -5.40 -21.86 -21.28
C TYR A 710 -4.62 -21.29 -22.49
N ARG A 711 -5.02 -21.65 -23.73
CA ARG A 711 -4.50 -21.00 -24.94
C ARG A 711 -4.90 -19.53 -25.03
N ALA A 712 -6.14 -19.17 -24.67
CA ALA A 712 -6.57 -17.77 -24.61
C ALA A 712 -5.76 -16.96 -23.57
N ALA A 713 -5.48 -17.54 -22.40
CA ALA A 713 -4.60 -16.91 -21.41
C ALA A 713 -3.20 -16.69 -22.00
N ARG A 714 -2.63 -17.68 -22.69
CA ARG A 714 -1.33 -17.57 -23.36
C ARG A 714 -1.31 -16.47 -24.44
N ASP A 715 -2.39 -16.31 -25.20
CA ASP A 715 -2.53 -15.23 -26.19
C ASP A 715 -2.60 -13.85 -25.52
N ALA A 716 -3.31 -13.74 -24.39
CA ALA A 716 -3.29 -12.52 -23.58
C ALA A 716 -1.88 -12.18 -23.06
N TRP A 717 -1.11 -13.19 -22.64
CA TRP A 717 0.29 -13.01 -22.26
C TRP A 717 1.17 -12.57 -23.44
N GLN A 718 0.93 -13.13 -24.63
CA GLN A 718 1.62 -12.71 -25.84
C GLN A 718 1.33 -11.24 -26.19
N ALA A 719 0.09 -10.76 -25.94
CA ALA A 719 -0.25 -9.35 -26.11
C ALA A 719 0.51 -8.44 -25.12
N ILE A 720 0.69 -8.87 -23.87
CA ILE A 720 1.54 -8.17 -22.88
C ILE A 720 2.98 -8.06 -23.40
N VAL A 721 3.54 -9.16 -23.91
CA VAL A 721 4.89 -9.17 -24.49
C VAL A 721 5.00 -8.18 -25.64
N SER A 722 4.01 -8.15 -26.54
CA SER A 722 3.98 -7.20 -27.66
C SER A 722 3.89 -5.74 -27.20
N ALA A 723 3.13 -5.45 -26.13
CA ALA A 723 2.97 -4.09 -25.60
C ALA A 723 4.19 -3.56 -24.83
N SER A 724 4.94 -4.46 -24.18
CA SER A 724 6.12 -4.12 -23.37
C SER A 724 7.43 -4.12 -24.16
N LYS A 725 7.48 -4.88 -25.26
CA LYS A 725 8.66 -4.99 -26.12
C LYS A 725 9.14 -3.61 -26.60
N ASP A 726 10.44 -3.39 -26.51
CA ASP A 726 11.13 -2.15 -26.93
C ASP A 726 10.73 -0.88 -26.14
N VAL A 727 9.83 -1.01 -25.16
CA VAL A 727 9.45 0.05 -24.20
C VAL A 727 10.23 -0.12 -22.89
N TYR A 728 10.19 -1.31 -22.31
CA TYR A 728 10.86 -1.64 -21.05
C TYR A 728 12.19 -2.36 -21.28
N HIS A 729 13.12 -2.18 -20.34
CA HIS A 729 14.35 -2.96 -20.33
C HIS A 729 14.09 -4.47 -20.28
N ARG A 730 14.91 -5.24 -21.01
CA ARG A 730 14.86 -6.72 -21.07
C ARG A 730 15.05 -7.39 -19.71
N ASP A 731 15.63 -6.70 -18.74
CA ASP A 731 16.00 -7.25 -17.44
C ASP A 731 15.75 -6.21 -16.35
N LEU A 732 14.51 -6.15 -15.87
CA LEU A 732 14.10 -5.36 -14.71
C LEU A 732 14.51 -6.12 -13.43
N THR A 733 15.19 -5.47 -12.49
CA THR A 733 15.89 -6.16 -11.40
C THR A 733 15.37 -5.79 -10.01
N PHE A 734 14.84 -6.78 -9.28
CA PHE A 734 14.45 -6.67 -7.87
C PHE A 734 15.07 -7.78 -7.00
N GLY A 735 16.03 -8.52 -7.56
CA GLY A 735 16.71 -9.68 -6.97
C GLY A 735 17.44 -10.51 -8.04
N HIS A 736 18.08 -11.61 -7.64
CA HIS A 736 18.85 -12.46 -8.57
C HIS A 736 18.05 -13.58 -9.23
N THR A 737 16.96 -14.02 -8.61
CA THR A 737 16.17 -15.17 -9.05
C THR A 737 15.23 -14.82 -10.19
N PRO A 738 14.87 -15.76 -11.09
CA PRO A 738 14.01 -15.46 -12.24
C PRO A 738 12.63 -14.92 -11.86
N TYR A 739 12.09 -15.28 -10.69
CA TYR A 739 10.80 -14.78 -10.20
C TYR A 739 10.88 -13.36 -9.59
N SER A 740 12.07 -12.78 -9.47
CA SER A 740 12.31 -11.43 -8.95
C SER A 740 13.01 -10.50 -9.97
N ARG A 741 13.14 -10.93 -11.23
CA ARG A 741 13.75 -10.13 -12.31
C ARG A 741 13.31 -10.57 -13.71
N GLY A 742 13.65 -9.79 -14.72
CA GLY A 742 13.52 -10.16 -16.14
C GLY A 742 12.54 -9.27 -16.90
N HIS A 743 11.89 -9.86 -17.90
CA HIS A 743 10.86 -9.23 -18.74
C HIS A 743 9.66 -10.18 -18.90
N TRP A 744 8.47 -9.65 -19.23
CA TRP A 744 7.26 -10.47 -19.45
C TRP A 744 7.46 -11.59 -20.48
N SER A 745 8.33 -11.38 -21.47
CA SER A 745 8.68 -12.38 -22.48
C SER A 745 9.30 -13.65 -21.91
N ASP A 746 9.94 -13.56 -20.74
CA ASP A 746 10.68 -14.67 -20.16
C ASP A 746 9.75 -15.70 -19.49
N ARG A 747 8.45 -15.38 -19.38
CA ARG A 747 7.45 -16.23 -18.72
C ARG A 747 6.70 -17.14 -19.69
N ILE A 748 6.81 -16.92 -20.99
CA ILE A 748 5.99 -17.60 -21.99
C ILE A 748 6.30 -19.10 -22.10
N ALA A 749 7.57 -19.48 -21.99
CA ALA A 749 8.00 -20.89 -22.11
C ALA A 749 7.35 -21.77 -21.04
N ALA A 750 7.34 -21.31 -19.78
CA ALA A 750 6.72 -22.05 -18.68
C ALA A 750 5.19 -22.15 -18.81
N ILE A 751 4.55 -21.22 -19.55
CA ILE A 751 3.11 -21.29 -19.87
C ILE A 751 2.88 -22.34 -20.96
N ASP A 752 3.69 -22.34 -22.02
CA ASP A 752 3.60 -23.30 -23.13
C ASP A 752 3.85 -24.74 -22.63
N GLU A 753 4.83 -24.97 -21.75
CA GLU A 753 5.13 -26.27 -21.13
C GLU A 753 3.94 -26.85 -20.34
N ASP A 754 3.24 -26.02 -19.57
CA ASP A 754 2.07 -26.45 -18.77
C ASP A 754 0.85 -26.73 -19.68
N ILE A 755 0.66 -25.97 -20.77
CA ILE A 755 -0.35 -26.27 -21.80
C ILE A 755 -0.07 -27.62 -22.46
N GLU A 756 1.19 -27.91 -22.79
CA GLU A 756 1.59 -29.20 -23.35
C GLU A 756 1.35 -30.36 -22.38
N ALA A 757 1.55 -30.14 -21.07
CA ALA A 757 1.24 -31.13 -20.05
C ALA A 757 -0.25 -31.49 -20.03
N VAL A 758 -1.15 -30.50 -20.07
CA VAL A 758 -2.60 -30.74 -20.19
C VAL A 758 -2.93 -31.43 -21.51
N ALA A 759 -2.28 -31.04 -22.62
CA ALA A 759 -2.53 -31.63 -23.94
C ALA A 759 -2.14 -33.11 -24.01
N ARG A 760 -1.07 -33.53 -23.33
CA ARG A 760 -0.68 -34.95 -23.19
C ARG A 760 -1.75 -35.74 -22.45
N ILE A 761 -2.23 -35.23 -21.30
CA ILE A 761 -3.33 -35.85 -20.53
C ILE A 761 -4.58 -36.00 -21.41
N ALA A 762 -4.92 -34.98 -22.21
CA ALA A 762 -6.07 -35.01 -23.12
C ALA A 762 -5.93 -36.02 -24.27
N ALA A 763 -4.71 -36.23 -24.77
CA ALA A 763 -4.42 -37.19 -25.83
C ALA A 763 -4.45 -38.64 -25.33
N GLU A 764 -3.97 -38.88 -24.11
CA GLU A 764 -3.93 -40.20 -23.47
C GLU A 764 -5.31 -40.67 -22.97
N ARG A 765 -6.29 -39.76 -22.87
CA ARG A 765 -7.63 -40.09 -22.41
C ARG A 765 -8.47 -40.80 -23.49
N GLU A 766 -8.58 -42.12 -23.35
CA GLU A 766 -9.52 -42.99 -24.09
C GLU A 766 -10.91 -43.03 -23.42
N GLY A 767 -12.01 -43.03 -24.20
CA GLY A 767 -13.41 -43.16 -23.71
C GLY A 767 -14.38 -42.03 -24.11
N GLU A 768 -15.69 -42.30 -23.97
CA GLU A 768 -16.79 -41.35 -24.26
C GLU A 768 -16.86 -40.16 -23.28
N ASP A 769 -17.58 -39.10 -23.68
CA ASP A 769 -17.81 -37.85 -22.93
C ASP A 769 -18.78 -38.02 -21.75
N THR A 770 -18.58 -39.06 -20.94
CA THR A 770 -19.38 -39.30 -19.74
C THR A 770 -18.74 -38.58 -18.55
N LEU A 771 -19.34 -37.46 -18.15
CA LEU A 771 -19.09 -36.82 -16.86
C LEU A 771 -19.67 -37.67 -15.73
N ALA A 772 -19.04 -37.69 -14.56
CA ALA A 772 -19.67 -38.23 -13.36
C ALA A 772 -20.85 -37.33 -12.94
N GLY A 773 -22.09 -37.82 -13.07
CA GLY A 773 -23.33 -37.14 -12.66
C GLY A 773 -24.26 -36.72 -13.81
N GLU A 774 -25.44 -36.19 -13.49
CA GLU A 774 -26.47 -35.77 -14.47
C GLU A 774 -26.26 -34.35 -15.05
N ARG A 775 -25.25 -33.60 -14.59
CA ARG A 775 -24.99 -32.20 -14.98
C ARG A 775 -24.07 -32.08 -16.20
N GLY A 776 -24.37 -31.17 -17.14
CA GLY A 776 -23.52 -30.89 -18.30
C GLY A 776 -22.35 -29.97 -17.98
N VAL A 777 -21.29 -29.95 -18.82
CA VAL A 777 -20.10 -29.08 -18.64
C VAL A 777 -20.48 -27.59 -18.45
N ALA A 778 -21.48 -27.10 -19.18
CA ALA A 778 -21.95 -25.72 -19.06
C ALA A 778 -22.53 -25.42 -17.67
N ASP A 779 -23.20 -26.39 -17.04
CA ASP A 779 -23.77 -26.23 -15.70
C ASP A 779 -22.67 -26.17 -14.62
N TRP A 780 -21.61 -26.95 -14.80
CA TRP A 780 -20.43 -26.94 -13.91
C TRP A 780 -19.66 -25.62 -13.99
N LEU A 781 -19.51 -25.05 -15.18
CA LEU A 781 -18.72 -23.83 -15.41
C LEU A 781 -19.50 -22.53 -15.18
N SER A 782 -20.85 -22.58 -15.23
CA SER A 782 -21.74 -21.43 -15.00
C SER A 782 -22.29 -21.33 -13.57
N ALA A 783 -21.79 -22.15 -12.64
CA ALA A 783 -22.45 -22.48 -11.37
C ALA A 783 -22.75 -21.32 -10.40
N CYS A 784 -22.34 -20.08 -10.66
CA CYS A 784 -22.68 -18.92 -9.83
C CYS A 784 -22.91 -17.66 -10.68
N ASP A 785 -24.17 -17.35 -10.99
CA ASP A 785 -24.57 -16.06 -11.55
C ASP A 785 -24.89 -15.06 -10.42
N LEU A 786 -24.07 -14.01 -10.28
CA LEU A 786 -24.28 -12.91 -9.32
C LEU A 786 -25.64 -12.22 -9.49
N ARG A 787 -26.27 -12.28 -10.68
CA ARG A 787 -27.61 -11.73 -10.93
C ARG A 787 -28.67 -12.43 -10.07
N THR A 788 -28.35 -13.59 -9.50
CA THR A 788 -29.25 -14.36 -8.63
C THR A 788 -29.16 -14.02 -7.13
N ARG A 789 -28.21 -13.16 -6.71
CA ARG A 789 -27.99 -12.81 -5.30
C ARG A 789 -29.16 -12.03 -4.66
N PRO A 790 -29.76 -12.49 -3.56
CA PRO A 790 -30.80 -11.75 -2.85
C PRO A 790 -30.31 -10.38 -2.36
N ILE A 791 -31.14 -9.36 -2.54
CA ILE A 791 -30.98 -8.03 -2.00
C ILE A 791 -31.44 -8.07 -0.54
N ALA A 792 -30.56 -7.61 0.34
CA ALA A 792 -30.82 -7.57 1.77
C ALA A 792 -30.40 -6.22 2.35
N SER A 793 -31.16 -5.76 3.34
CA SER A 793 -30.88 -4.57 4.13
C SER A 793 -30.46 -4.96 5.54
N HIS A 794 -29.35 -4.37 5.97
CA HIS A 794 -28.85 -4.44 7.35
C HIS A 794 -28.50 -3.01 7.76
N LEU A 795 -28.87 -2.62 8.98
CA LEU A 795 -28.42 -1.38 9.59
C LEU A 795 -27.21 -1.69 10.49
N PRO A 796 -25.98 -1.36 10.06
CA PRO A 796 -24.79 -1.62 10.86
C PRO A 796 -24.83 -0.79 12.14
N GLN A 797 -24.46 -1.40 13.26
CA GLN A 797 -24.23 -0.66 14.50
C GLN A 797 -22.76 -0.24 14.49
N ALA A 798 -22.47 1.05 14.73
CA ALA A 798 -21.09 1.53 14.75
C ALA A 798 -20.33 1.09 16.01
N SER A 799 -21.06 0.87 17.11
CA SER A 799 -20.47 0.53 18.41
C SER A 799 -21.26 -0.52 19.15
N LEU A 800 -20.57 -1.20 20.08
CA LEU A 800 -21.14 -2.11 21.05
C LEU A 800 -20.74 -1.69 22.48
N VAL A 801 -21.62 -1.95 23.44
CA VAL A 801 -21.31 -1.76 24.86
C VAL A 801 -20.76 -3.07 25.41
N ARG A 802 -19.57 -3.02 26.00
CA ARG A 802 -18.89 -4.19 26.54
C ARG A 802 -19.80 -4.95 27.53
N GLY A 803 -19.89 -6.28 27.35
CA GLY A 803 -20.71 -7.16 28.20
C GLY A 803 -22.21 -7.19 27.88
N GLN A 804 -22.69 -6.32 26.99
CA GLN A 804 -24.10 -6.32 26.55
C GLN A 804 -24.28 -7.20 25.30
N PRO A 805 -25.39 -7.96 25.19
CA PRO A 805 -25.67 -8.71 23.98
C PRO A 805 -25.80 -7.81 22.75
N ALA A 806 -25.21 -8.21 21.62
CA ALA A 806 -25.38 -7.52 20.34
C ALA A 806 -26.48 -8.19 19.51
N VAL A 807 -27.57 -7.46 19.26
CA VAL A 807 -28.72 -7.94 18.48
C VAL A 807 -28.60 -7.43 17.05
N LEU A 808 -28.47 -8.36 16.10
CA LEU A 808 -28.27 -8.06 14.68
C LEU A 808 -29.46 -8.54 13.87
N ARG A 809 -29.94 -7.69 12.96
CA ARG A 809 -31.08 -7.97 12.10
C ARG A 809 -30.71 -7.85 10.64
N LEU A 810 -31.20 -8.79 9.84
CA LEU A 810 -31.10 -8.75 8.39
C LEU A 810 -32.49 -8.87 7.78
N THR A 811 -32.84 -7.95 6.89
CA THR A 811 -34.12 -7.97 6.17
C THR A 811 -33.89 -8.25 4.69
N LEU A 812 -34.44 -9.34 4.17
CA LEU A 812 -34.46 -9.62 2.73
C LEU A 812 -35.50 -8.73 2.05
N THR A 813 -35.09 -8.01 1.01
CA THR A 813 -35.98 -7.08 0.28
C THR A 813 -36.50 -7.68 -1.02
N ASP A 814 -35.85 -8.73 -1.53
CA ASP A 814 -36.35 -9.56 -2.62
C ASP A 814 -35.98 -11.03 -2.38
N ARG A 815 -36.52 -11.92 -3.22
CA ARG A 815 -36.12 -13.34 -3.33
C ARG A 815 -35.96 -14.05 -1.98
N ALA A 816 -36.87 -13.79 -1.04
CA ALA A 816 -36.81 -14.39 0.30
C ALA A 816 -36.99 -15.91 0.27
N ASP A 817 -37.68 -16.43 -0.75
CA ASP A 817 -37.83 -17.84 -1.08
C ASP A 817 -36.53 -18.50 -1.55
N ALA A 818 -35.58 -17.72 -2.07
CA ALA A 818 -34.26 -18.22 -2.46
C ALA A 818 -33.30 -18.41 -1.27
N VAL A 819 -33.68 -17.97 -0.06
CA VAL A 819 -32.88 -18.09 1.17
C VAL A 819 -33.54 -19.05 2.14
N ALA A 820 -32.89 -20.19 2.36
CA ALA A 820 -33.32 -21.20 3.32
C ALA A 820 -32.82 -20.88 4.75
N THR A 821 -31.57 -20.44 4.88
CA THR A 821 -30.96 -20.12 6.18
C THR A 821 -30.06 -18.89 6.08
N VAL A 822 -29.99 -18.11 7.16
CA VAL A 822 -29.01 -17.04 7.31
C VAL A 822 -28.05 -17.40 8.44
N ARG A 823 -26.75 -17.37 8.15
CA ARG A 823 -25.69 -17.60 9.13
C ARG A 823 -24.96 -16.30 9.39
N LEU A 824 -24.81 -15.94 10.65
CA LEU A 824 -23.99 -14.84 11.12
C LEU A 824 -22.60 -15.37 11.49
N PHE A 825 -21.59 -14.90 10.79
CA PHE A 825 -20.18 -15.12 11.13
C PHE A 825 -19.70 -13.94 11.95
N TYR A 826 -19.14 -14.18 13.12
CA TYR A 826 -18.61 -13.12 13.98
C TYR A 826 -17.36 -13.55 14.73
N ARG A 827 -16.48 -12.59 14.99
CA ARG A 827 -15.33 -12.72 15.90
C ARG A 827 -14.94 -11.36 16.48
N HIS A 828 -14.03 -11.35 17.44
CA HIS A 828 -13.38 -10.10 17.81
C HIS A 828 -12.50 -9.59 16.65
N VAL A 829 -12.17 -8.30 16.64
CA VAL A 829 -11.12 -7.74 15.77
C VAL A 829 -9.74 -8.19 16.27
N ASN A 830 -9.54 -9.50 16.25
CA ASN A 830 -8.37 -10.24 16.67
C ASN A 830 -8.17 -11.36 15.63
N GLN A 831 -7.17 -11.20 14.77
CA GLN A 831 -6.90 -12.14 13.70
C GLN A 831 -6.47 -13.52 14.20
N ALA A 832 -6.04 -13.65 15.45
CA ALA A 832 -5.70 -14.92 16.08
C ALA A 832 -6.90 -15.79 16.44
N GLU A 833 -8.12 -15.26 16.37
CA GLU A 833 -9.35 -15.99 16.69
C GLU A 833 -10.04 -16.55 15.43
N SER A 834 -10.58 -17.77 15.57
CA SER A 834 -11.50 -18.36 14.60
C SER A 834 -12.89 -17.71 14.68
N TYR A 835 -13.60 -17.68 13.56
CA TYR A 835 -14.99 -17.21 13.52
C TYR A 835 -15.92 -18.14 14.28
N LYS A 836 -16.86 -17.55 15.02
CA LYS A 836 -18.06 -18.22 15.49
C LYS A 836 -19.16 -18.08 14.45
N ILE A 837 -20.01 -19.10 14.36
CA ILE A 837 -21.12 -19.16 13.42
C ILE A 837 -22.42 -19.32 14.23
N LEU A 838 -23.37 -18.42 13.97
CA LEU A 838 -24.72 -18.46 14.54
C LEU A 838 -25.74 -18.58 13.41
N VAL A 839 -26.63 -19.58 13.47
CA VAL A 839 -27.82 -19.60 12.60
C VAL A 839 -28.84 -18.61 13.17
N MET A 840 -29.31 -17.68 12.34
CA MET A 840 -30.24 -16.63 12.76
C MET A 840 -31.69 -17.14 12.75
N ASP A 841 -32.47 -16.68 13.73
CA ASP A 841 -33.89 -17.00 13.84
C ASP A 841 -34.70 -16.19 12.82
N ARG A 842 -35.53 -16.87 12.03
CA ARG A 842 -36.52 -16.20 11.17
C ARG A 842 -37.65 -15.65 12.05
N ARG A 843 -37.93 -14.35 11.93
CA ARG A 843 -38.99 -13.66 12.68
C ARG A 843 -40.37 -13.93 12.03
N ALA A 844 -41.44 -13.50 12.70
CA ALA A 844 -42.83 -13.66 12.22
C ALA A 844 -43.08 -12.95 10.87
N GLU A 845 -42.31 -11.90 10.58
CA GLU A 845 -42.16 -11.37 9.23
C GLU A 845 -41.15 -12.24 8.49
N GLU A 846 -41.60 -13.07 7.55
CA GLU A 846 -40.83 -14.11 6.83
C GLU A 846 -39.55 -13.61 6.13
N THR A 847 -39.38 -12.28 6.01
CA THR A 847 -38.23 -11.62 5.39
C THR A 847 -37.17 -11.16 6.39
N VAL A 848 -37.43 -11.23 7.70
CA VAL A 848 -36.55 -10.70 8.75
C VAL A 848 -35.89 -11.83 9.53
N TYR A 849 -34.56 -11.78 9.63
CA TYR A 849 -33.73 -12.69 10.42
C TYR A 849 -33.08 -11.95 11.57
N GLU A 850 -33.02 -12.56 12.75
CA GLU A 850 -32.36 -11.99 13.93
C GLU A 850 -31.37 -12.96 14.56
N GLY A 851 -30.21 -12.45 14.95
CA GLY A 851 -29.17 -13.18 15.68
C GLY A 851 -28.71 -12.37 16.88
N VAL A 852 -28.43 -13.06 17.99
CA VAL A 852 -27.96 -12.44 19.23
C VAL A 852 -26.58 -12.97 19.59
N ILE A 853 -25.58 -12.09 19.57
CA ILE A 853 -24.24 -12.40 20.09
C ILE A 853 -24.29 -12.23 21.62
N PRO A 854 -23.95 -13.26 22.42
CA PRO A 854 -24.08 -13.19 23.87
C PRO A 854 -23.21 -12.09 24.51
N GLY A 855 -23.74 -11.43 25.55
CA GLY A 855 -23.00 -10.42 26.32
C GLY A 855 -21.68 -10.93 26.92
N ALA A 856 -21.64 -12.21 27.32
CA ALA A 856 -20.41 -12.84 27.79
C ALA A 856 -19.31 -12.94 26.71
N TYR A 857 -19.69 -12.94 25.43
CA TYR A 857 -18.72 -12.88 24.33
C TYR A 857 -18.26 -11.44 24.06
N THR A 858 -19.19 -10.49 24.10
CA THR A 858 -18.88 -9.06 23.90
C THR A 858 -18.20 -8.40 25.10
N ASP A 859 -18.02 -9.12 26.22
CA ASP A 859 -17.16 -8.72 27.34
C ASP A 859 -15.66 -8.89 26.99
N SER A 860 -15.23 -8.12 26.00
CA SER A 860 -13.88 -8.17 25.44
C SER A 860 -13.38 -6.74 25.19
N PRO A 861 -12.06 -6.49 25.29
CA PRO A 861 -11.47 -5.19 24.91
C PRO A 861 -11.28 -5.04 23.39
N TYR A 862 -11.80 -5.96 22.59
CA TYR A 862 -11.71 -5.92 21.13
C TYR A 862 -13.07 -5.61 20.51
N GLY A 863 -13.09 -4.81 19.44
CA GLY A 863 -14.26 -4.63 18.59
C GLY A 863 -14.78 -5.94 18.03
N LEU A 864 -15.96 -5.92 17.40
CA LEU A 864 -16.52 -7.07 16.69
C LEU A 864 -16.40 -6.88 15.19
N LEU A 865 -16.03 -7.94 14.49
CA LEU A 865 -16.12 -8.05 13.03
C LEU A 865 -17.12 -9.15 12.69
N TYR A 866 -18.08 -8.86 11.81
CA TYR A 866 -19.08 -9.83 11.40
C TYR A 866 -19.54 -9.65 9.94
N PHE A 867 -20.11 -10.71 9.38
CA PHE A 867 -20.78 -10.70 8.07
C PHE A 867 -21.84 -11.81 8.04
N PHE A 868 -22.71 -11.77 7.03
CA PHE A 868 -23.78 -12.75 6.86
C PHE A 868 -23.49 -13.68 5.68
N GLU A 869 -23.88 -14.93 5.81
CA GLU A 869 -24.01 -15.87 4.69
C GLU A 869 -25.49 -16.20 4.51
N LEU A 870 -25.99 -15.99 3.29
CA LEU A 870 -27.34 -16.36 2.88
C LEU A 870 -27.22 -17.69 2.14
N ALA A 871 -27.74 -18.77 2.72
CA ALA A 871 -27.72 -20.09 2.10
C ALA A 871 -29.11 -20.46 1.58
N GLY A 872 -29.20 -20.77 0.29
CA GLY A 872 -30.40 -21.21 -0.41
C GLY A 872 -30.59 -22.73 -0.43
N PRO A 873 -31.77 -23.21 -0.88
CA PRO A 873 -32.12 -24.63 -0.88
C PRO A 873 -31.33 -25.48 -1.91
N ASP A 874 -30.85 -24.88 -3.00
CA ASP A 874 -30.17 -25.57 -4.11
C ASP A 874 -28.64 -25.54 -4.00
N ALA A 875 -28.10 -25.57 -2.77
CA ALA A 875 -26.67 -25.39 -2.52
C ALA A 875 -26.09 -24.11 -3.17
N ARG A 876 -26.85 -23.02 -3.16
CA ARG A 876 -26.38 -21.67 -3.48
C ARG A 876 -26.13 -20.89 -2.20
N ALA A 877 -25.07 -20.10 -2.14
CA ALA A 877 -24.77 -19.28 -0.99
C ALA A 877 -24.18 -17.93 -1.40
N TRP A 878 -24.42 -16.90 -0.60
CA TRP A 878 -23.91 -15.55 -0.84
C TRP A 878 -23.44 -14.89 0.46
N GLN A 879 -22.27 -14.25 0.47
CA GLN A 879 -21.82 -13.41 1.58
C GLN A 879 -22.36 -11.99 1.47
N LEU A 880 -22.71 -11.36 2.59
CA LEU A 880 -23.16 -9.96 2.69
C LEU A 880 -22.38 -9.21 3.78
N PRO A 881 -21.81 -8.02 3.47
CA PRO A 881 -21.97 -7.27 2.23
C PRO A 881 -21.19 -7.85 1.04
N GLY A 882 -20.13 -8.63 1.29
CA GLY A 882 -19.28 -9.19 0.24
C GLY A 882 -18.48 -8.12 -0.52
N LEU A 883 -17.64 -8.54 -1.46
CA LEU A 883 -16.76 -7.63 -2.20
C LEU A 883 -17.53 -6.84 -3.26
N ASP A 884 -17.38 -5.51 -3.24
CA ASP A 884 -17.93 -4.62 -4.27
C ASP A 884 -17.07 -4.62 -5.55
N ASP A 885 -17.58 -4.07 -6.64
CA ASP A 885 -16.91 -4.09 -7.95
C ASP A 885 -15.73 -3.12 -8.03
N THR A 886 -15.69 -2.09 -7.18
CA THR A 886 -14.58 -1.14 -7.12
C THR A 886 -13.47 -1.57 -6.16
N LEU A 887 -13.69 -2.63 -5.38
CA LEU A 887 -12.77 -3.12 -4.34
C LEU A 887 -12.43 -2.06 -3.28
N SER A 888 -13.28 -1.04 -3.15
CA SER A 888 -13.07 0.13 -2.30
C SER A 888 -13.86 0.08 -1.00
N ARG A 889 -14.60 -1.01 -0.74
CA ARG A 889 -15.41 -1.23 0.46
C ARG A 889 -15.03 -2.50 1.21
N GLN A 890 -15.33 -2.53 2.51
CA GLN A 890 -15.18 -3.71 3.34
C GLN A 890 -16.25 -4.76 2.99
N PRO A 891 -15.88 -6.06 2.88
CA PRO A 891 -16.84 -7.15 2.65
C PRO A 891 -17.47 -7.67 3.95
N TYR A 892 -17.32 -6.92 5.05
CA TYR A 892 -17.83 -7.21 6.39
C TYR A 892 -18.23 -5.91 7.09
N TYR A 893 -18.84 -6.05 8.27
CA TYR A 893 -19.16 -4.96 9.18
C TYR A 893 -18.26 -5.00 10.42
N VAL A 894 -18.09 -3.84 11.06
CA VAL A 894 -17.27 -3.66 12.24
C VAL A 894 -18.03 -2.86 13.28
N MET A 895 -17.90 -3.26 14.55
CA MET A 895 -18.40 -2.52 15.71
C MET A 895 -17.25 -2.19 16.63
N ASP A 896 -17.11 -0.91 16.98
CA ASP A 896 -16.14 -0.46 17.97
C ASP A 896 -16.63 -0.75 19.38
N VAL A 897 -15.73 -1.07 20.31
CA VAL A 897 -16.09 -1.15 21.73
C VAL A 897 -16.18 0.25 22.31
N VAL A 898 -17.24 0.51 23.07
CA VAL A 898 -17.37 1.71 23.88
C VAL A 898 -17.46 1.30 25.34
N THR A 899 -16.55 1.82 26.16
CA THR A 899 -16.63 1.73 27.61
C THR A 899 -17.68 2.71 28.15
N HIS A 900 -18.42 2.33 29.19
CA HIS A 900 -19.48 3.16 29.78
C HIS A 900 -19.03 4.58 30.20
N ALA A 901 -17.72 4.84 30.31
CA ALA A 901 -17.15 6.13 30.67
C ALA A 901 -17.09 7.16 29.51
N ASN A 902 -17.20 6.74 28.24
CA ASN A 902 -17.07 7.63 27.07
C ASN A 902 -18.42 8.13 26.52
N LYS A 903 -19.47 8.15 27.35
CA LYS A 903 -20.84 8.59 26.97
C LYS A 903 -21.26 9.95 27.55
N GLU A 904 -20.36 10.64 28.26
CA GLU A 904 -20.60 12.01 28.73
C GLU A 904 -20.04 13.06 27.77
#